data_AF-A0AA95L0L5-F1
#
_entry.id   AF-A0AA95L0L5-F1
#
_cell.length_a   1.000
_cell.length_b   1.000
_cell.length_c   1.000
_cell.angle_alpha   90.00
_cell.angle_beta   90.00
_cell.angle_gamma   90.00
#
_symmetry.space_group_name_H-M   'P 1'
#
loop_
_entity.id
_entity.type
_entity.pdbx_description
1 polymer ?
#
loop_
_entity_poly.entity_id
_entity_poly.type
_entity_poly.pdbx_seq_one_letter_code
_entity_poly.pdbx_strand_id
1 'polypeptide(L)'
;MSKTRVYEYAKKHNLSSKDVIIKLKEMNIEVSNHMTAMEDETVKKLDSIYQKKDGNQEAKKPQQNQPKASQGDNQGQNRNQGQQKPNHGQKPNQGQNRNQAQNQQRNNNGQQKPQLKTTASAFSDDERRATTPEKVKTSAAAKKPGNSQPFNKNNKNKQNNKNRNQQQNQNKGRQNQQQVQQQPKKVKELPSKITFSESLTVAELAKKLNREPSEIIKKLFMLGVMATINQDLDKDAIELIATDYGVEVEEEIKIDSTDLEVYFTEDEAAALVERPSVVTIMGHVDHGKTTLLDSIRNTKVTAGEAGGITQHIGAYQVEDNGKKITFLDTPGHAAFTTMRARGAKITDITILVVAADDGVKPQTVEALNHAKAAEVPIIVAVNKMDKPAANPDRVMQELTEYGLVPEAWGGDTIFVPISALTGEGIDSLLEMILLVGEVEEYKANPDRNAIGTVIEAQLDKGRGSVATLLVQNGTLKIGDPIVVGNTFGRVRAMVNDLGRRVKEAGPSTPVEITGLNDVPQAGDRFVVFEDEKTARQIGETRSQQALQAQRSEKTRVSLDTLFEHMKQGEMKDLNLIIKADVQGSVEALAAALQKLEVEGVNVRIIHTGVGAINESDITLAAASNGIVIGFNVRPDNNAKRAADSESVDIRLHRIIYKVIEEIESAMKGMLDPVYAEKVIGQAEVRQTFKVSKIGTIAGSYVTDGKITRDSGVRLIRDGVVIFEGEVDALKRFKDDAKEVAQGYECGITIKNFNDVKEGDVIEAYIMEEVER
;
A
#
# COMPACT_ATOMS: atom_id res chain seq x y z
N MET A 1 -1.89 -17.82 -44.02
CA MET A 1 -1.27 -16.60 -43.48
C MET A 1 -2.40 -15.66 -43.08
N SER A 2 -2.51 -15.29 -41.81
CA SER A 2 -3.39 -14.20 -41.36
C SER A 2 -2.68 -12.86 -41.58
N LYS A 3 -3.37 -11.85 -42.13
CA LYS A 3 -2.80 -10.49 -42.27
C LYS A 3 -2.59 -9.88 -40.88
N THR A 4 -1.34 -9.61 -40.51
CA THR A 4 -0.94 -9.03 -39.22
C THR A 4 -1.60 -7.67 -39.00
N ARG A 5 -2.23 -7.46 -37.83
CA ARG A 5 -2.85 -6.17 -37.48
C ARG A 5 -1.84 -5.19 -36.88
N VAL A 6 -2.15 -3.90 -36.96
CA VAL A 6 -1.26 -2.83 -36.46
C VAL A 6 -0.91 -3.02 -34.97
N TYR A 7 -1.85 -3.39 -34.10
CA TYR A 7 -1.55 -3.68 -32.68
C TYR A 7 -0.68 -4.94 -32.48
N GLU A 8 -0.81 -5.94 -33.36
CA GLU A 8 -0.05 -7.19 -33.27
C GLU A 8 1.42 -6.95 -33.63
N TYR A 9 1.65 -6.13 -34.66
CA TYR A 9 2.98 -5.66 -35.03
C TYR A 9 3.58 -4.78 -33.92
N ALA A 10 2.83 -3.81 -33.41
CA ALA A 10 3.26 -2.94 -32.33
C ALA A 10 3.69 -3.74 -31.08
N LYS A 11 2.86 -4.70 -30.64
CA LYS A 11 3.16 -5.59 -29.51
C LYS A 11 4.36 -6.50 -29.76
N LYS A 12 4.55 -7.01 -30.99
CA LYS A 12 5.70 -7.85 -31.35
C LYS A 12 7.05 -7.10 -31.30
N HIS A 13 7.04 -5.78 -31.51
CA HIS A 13 8.24 -4.95 -31.60
C HIS A 13 8.41 -3.95 -30.43
N ASN A 14 7.65 -4.10 -29.34
CA ASN A 14 7.65 -3.18 -28.18
C ASN A 14 7.43 -1.69 -28.53
N LEU A 15 6.56 -1.42 -29.51
CA LEU A 15 6.16 -0.08 -29.92
C LEU A 15 4.73 0.22 -29.46
N SER A 16 4.37 1.50 -29.27
CA SER A 16 2.95 1.83 -29.10
C SER A 16 2.23 1.73 -30.45
N SER A 17 0.94 1.38 -30.41
CA SER A 17 0.13 1.37 -31.64
C SER A 17 -0.06 2.77 -32.24
N LYS A 18 0.14 3.85 -31.46
CA LYS A 18 0.12 5.23 -31.98
C LYS A 18 1.34 5.49 -32.86
N ASP A 19 2.53 5.09 -32.42
CA ASP A 19 3.79 5.30 -33.15
C ASP A 19 3.79 4.58 -34.51
N VAL A 20 3.29 3.34 -34.54
CA VAL A 20 3.16 2.56 -35.78
C VAL A 20 2.15 3.21 -36.74
N ILE A 21 1.04 3.76 -36.24
CA ILE A 21 0.06 4.50 -37.07
C ILE A 21 0.68 5.79 -37.63
N ILE A 22 1.43 6.54 -36.82
CA ILE A 22 2.15 7.75 -37.25
C ILE A 22 3.15 7.39 -38.36
N LYS A 23 3.96 6.34 -38.15
CA LYS A 23 4.95 5.89 -39.13
C LYS A 23 4.33 5.39 -40.44
N LEU A 24 3.15 4.75 -40.38
CA LEU A 24 2.39 4.37 -41.57
C LEU A 24 1.85 5.58 -42.34
N LYS A 25 1.37 6.61 -41.65
CA LYS A 25 0.96 7.88 -42.28
C LYS A 25 2.13 8.59 -42.96
N GLU A 26 3.31 8.64 -42.33
CA GLU A 26 4.54 9.17 -42.96
C GLU A 26 4.96 8.41 -44.24
N MET A 27 4.50 7.15 -44.40
CA MET A 27 4.76 6.32 -45.57
C MET A 27 3.66 6.41 -46.65
N ASN A 28 2.70 7.33 -46.51
CA ASN A 28 1.47 7.40 -47.33
C ASN A 28 0.64 6.09 -47.31
N ILE A 29 0.62 5.38 -46.17
CA ILE A 29 -0.21 4.18 -45.97
C ILE A 29 -1.31 4.53 -44.97
N GLU A 30 -2.52 4.79 -45.47
CA GLU A 30 -3.67 5.09 -44.62
C GLU A 30 -4.13 3.85 -43.85
N VAL A 31 -4.08 3.93 -42.52
CA VAL A 31 -4.72 2.98 -41.60
C VAL A 31 -5.70 3.73 -40.71
N SER A 32 -6.95 3.28 -40.69
CA SER A 32 -8.03 3.93 -39.96
C SER A 32 -7.94 3.73 -38.44
N ASN A 33 -7.43 2.60 -37.96
CA ASN A 33 -7.22 2.33 -36.55
C ASN A 33 -6.15 1.25 -36.29
N HIS A 34 -5.89 0.97 -35.02
CA HIS A 34 -4.91 -0.02 -34.57
C HIS A 34 -5.33 -1.48 -34.86
N MET A 35 -6.60 -1.74 -35.21
CA MET A 35 -7.10 -3.07 -35.60
C MET A 35 -7.03 -3.34 -37.10
N THR A 36 -6.71 -2.33 -37.92
CA THR A 36 -6.53 -2.48 -39.37
C THR A 36 -5.47 -3.54 -39.66
N ALA A 37 -5.80 -4.46 -40.59
CA ALA A 37 -4.90 -5.51 -41.03
C ALA A 37 -3.94 -4.99 -42.10
N MET A 38 -2.64 -5.12 -41.86
CA MET A 38 -1.59 -4.67 -42.79
C MET A 38 -1.32 -5.72 -43.88
N GLU A 39 -0.72 -5.28 -44.97
CA GLU A 39 -0.27 -6.17 -46.05
C GLU A 39 1.19 -6.56 -45.84
N ASP A 40 1.60 -7.74 -46.35
CA ASP A 40 2.93 -8.30 -46.09
C ASP A 40 4.07 -7.40 -46.62
N GLU A 41 3.82 -6.56 -47.64
CA GLU A 41 4.76 -5.52 -48.05
C GLU A 41 4.89 -4.38 -47.03
N THR A 42 3.79 -3.97 -46.41
CA THR A 42 3.76 -2.93 -45.38
C THR A 42 4.52 -3.40 -44.15
N VAL A 43 4.31 -4.65 -43.73
CA VAL A 43 5.07 -5.30 -42.64
C VAL A 43 6.57 -5.28 -42.96
N LYS A 44 6.99 -5.71 -44.16
CA LYS A 44 8.40 -5.70 -44.57
C LYS A 44 9.01 -4.29 -44.62
N LYS A 45 8.23 -3.28 -45.04
CA LYS A 45 8.67 -1.87 -45.04
C LYS A 45 8.88 -1.36 -43.61
N LEU A 46 7.96 -1.64 -42.68
CA LEU A 46 8.13 -1.34 -41.25
C LEU A 46 9.34 -2.08 -40.64
N ASP A 47 9.50 -3.38 -40.91
CA ASP A 47 10.66 -4.15 -40.44
C ASP A 47 11.98 -3.51 -40.93
N SER A 48 12.05 -3.07 -42.19
CA SER A 48 13.22 -2.39 -42.74
C SER A 48 13.54 -1.02 -42.12
N ILE A 49 12.60 -0.42 -41.38
CA ILE A 49 12.76 0.84 -40.65
C ILE A 49 13.19 0.56 -39.21
N TYR A 50 12.53 -0.38 -38.52
CA TYR A 50 12.81 -0.66 -37.11
C TYR A 50 14.07 -1.52 -36.90
N GLN A 51 14.31 -2.55 -37.72
CA GLN A 51 15.56 -3.35 -37.67
C GLN A 51 16.82 -2.51 -37.97
N LYS A 52 16.68 -1.36 -38.64
CA LYS A 52 17.81 -0.44 -38.88
C LYS A 52 18.28 0.31 -37.63
N LYS A 53 17.57 0.23 -36.49
CA LYS A 53 18.05 0.77 -35.20
C LYS A 53 18.90 -0.21 -34.40
N ASP A 54 18.75 -1.52 -34.61
CA ASP A 54 19.57 -2.55 -33.93
C ASP A 54 20.97 -2.71 -34.58
N GLY A 55 21.18 -2.14 -35.76
CA GLY A 55 22.37 -2.34 -36.59
C GLY A 55 23.67 -1.66 -36.14
N ASN A 56 23.85 -1.28 -34.86
CA ASN A 56 25.10 -0.65 -34.41
C ASN A 56 25.48 -0.82 -32.92
N GLN A 57 25.45 -2.05 -32.39
CA GLN A 57 26.44 -2.48 -31.38
C GLN A 57 26.43 -4.01 -31.17
N GLU A 58 27.43 -4.71 -31.73
CA GLU A 58 27.78 -6.06 -31.24
C GLU A 58 29.30 -6.33 -31.29
N ALA A 59 29.77 -6.94 -30.20
CA ALA A 59 31.02 -7.70 -30.02
C ALA A 59 32.35 -7.23 -30.67
N LYS A 60 33.27 -6.77 -29.82
CA LYS A 60 34.69 -7.19 -29.88
C LYS A 60 35.19 -7.67 -28.52
N LYS A 61 35.54 -8.96 -28.43
CA LYS A 61 36.34 -9.54 -27.34
C LYS A 61 37.82 -9.13 -27.50
N PRO A 62 38.59 -9.14 -26.40
CA PRO A 62 39.85 -9.87 -26.40
C PRO A 62 39.82 -11.12 -25.51
N GLN A 63 40.79 -12.02 -25.69
CA GLN A 63 40.96 -13.23 -24.89
C GLN A 63 42.01 -13.04 -23.78
N GLN A 64 41.70 -13.61 -22.61
CA GLN A 64 42.54 -14.56 -21.86
C GLN A 64 44.08 -14.36 -21.89
N ASN A 65 44.67 -14.13 -20.71
CA ASN A 65 46.11 -14.26 -20.51
C ASN A 65 46.43 -14.97 -19.18
N GLN A 66 47.15 -16.07 -19.27
CA GLN A 66 47.91 -16.78 -18.22
C GLN A 66 49.35 -16.95 -18.76
N PRO A 67 50.39 -17.34 -17.98
CA PRO A 67 50.38 -17.83 -16.60
C PRO A 67 51.46 -17.22 -15.67
N LYS A 68 51.40 -17.52 -14.36
CA LYS A 68 52.44 -18.28 -13.63
C LYS A 68 52.13 -18.41 -12.13
N ALA A 69 52.76 -19.39 -11.50
CA ALA A 69 52.71 -19.64 -10.06
C ALA A 69 54.00 -19.19 -9.36
N SER A 70 53.91 -18.92 -8.06
CA SER A 70 55.05 -18.85 -7.13
C SER A 70 54.64 -19.41 -5.77
N GLN A 71 55.35 -20.45 -5.31
CA GLN A 71 55.30 -20.93 -3.93
C GLN A 71 56.03 -19.92 -3.00
N GLY A 72 55.68 -19.86 -1.70
CA GLY A 72 56.22 -18.80 -0.84
C GLY A 72 55.89 -18.84 0.66
N ASP A 73 55.88 -20.02 1.27
CA ASP A 73 56.27 -20.29 2.67
C ASP A 73 55.90 -19.34 3.86
N ASN A 74 55.00 -19.86 4.72
CA ASN A 74 55.26 -20.29 6.11
C ASN A 74 55.02 -19.41 7.39
N GLN A 75 54.57 -20.13 8.43
CA GLN A 75 54.74 -19.95 9.90
C GLN A 75 54.25 -18.68 10.65
N GLY A 76 53.47 -18.89 11.74
CA GLY A 76 52.96 -17.79 12.59
C GLY A 76 52.37 -18.08 13.99
N GLN A 77 52.51 -19.30 14.55
CA GLN A 77 52.34 -19.66 15.98
C GLN A 77 51.14 -19.12 16.86
N ASN A 78 50.26 -20.05 17.24
CA ASN A 78 50.12 -20.59 18.63
C ASN A 78 49.45 -19.79 19.79
N ARG A 79 48.55 -20.51 20.50
CA ARG A 79 48.41 -20.66 21.99
C ARG A 79 47.35 -19.87 22.82
N ASN A 80 46.62 -20.66 23.63
CA ASN A 80 46.14 -20.41 25.02
C ASN A 80 45.01 -19.36 25.29
N GLN A 81 44.23 -19.42 26.40
CA GLN A 81 43.77 -20.54 27.27
C GLN A 81 42.63 -20.06 28.24
N GLY A 82 41.83 -20.99 28.78
CA GLY A 82 40.81 -20.75 29.83
C GLY A 82 39.47 -21.41 29.45
N GLN A 83 38.92 -22.44 30.10
CA GLN A 83 38.55 -22.65 31.52
C GLN A 83 37.47 -21.66 32.01
N GLN A 84 36.37 -22.07 32.67
CA GLN A 84 36.19 -23.25 33.55
C GLN A 84 34.87 -24.05 33.34
N LYS A 85 34.82 -25.26 33.94
CA LYS A 85 33.65 -26.14 34.18
C LYS A 85 33.32 -26.07 35.70
N PRO A 86 32.09 -26.40 36.21
CA PRO A 86 31.43 -27.72 36.12
C PRO A 86 29.89 -27.63 35.84
N ASN A 87 29.09 -28.68 35.56
CA ASN A 87 28.89 -30.04 36.15
C ASN A 87 28.29 -29.98 37.59
N HIS A 88 27.34 -30.83 38.05
CA HIS A 88 26.84 -32.13 37.58
C HIS A 88 25.49 -32.55 38.25
N GLY A 89 24.68 -33.42 37.61
CA GLY A 89 23.60 -34.22 38.24
C GLY A 89 22.24 -33.53 38.54
N GLN A 90 21.11 -34.23 38.74
CA GLN A 90 20.81 -35.67 38.61
C GLN A 90 19.29 -35.94 38.34
N LYS A 91 18.96 -37.11 37.79
CA LYS A 91 17.61 -37.72 37.62
C LYS A 91 17.26 -38.60 38.87
N PRO A 92 16.02 -39.14 39.13
CA PRO A 92 15.11 -39.74 38.12
C PRO A 92 13.56 -39.75 38.34
N ASN A 93 12.84 -39.82 37.21
CA ASN A 93 11.73 -40.71 36.77
C ASN A 93 10.75 -41.45 37.75
N GLN A 94 9.55 -41.74 37.21
CA GLN A 94 8.41 -42.56 37.71
C GLN A 94 7.51 -41.91 38.80
N GLY A 95 6.19 -42.14 38.85
CA GLY A 95 5.28 -42.83 37.90
C GLY A 95 3.91 -43.20 38.52
N GLN A 96 2.86 -43.37 37.68
CA GLN A 96 1.47 -43.82 38.00
C GLN A 96 0.61 -42.81 38.83
N ASN A 97 -0.60 -42.34 38.50
CA ASN A 97 -1.81 -42.79 37.76
C ASN A 97 -3.00 -43.12 38.72
N ARG A 98 -4.24 -42.80 38.26
CA ARG A 98 -5.60 -43.13 38.77
C ARG A 98 -6.27 -42.28 39.88
N ASN A 99 -7.17 -41.40 39.40
CA ASN A 99 -8.65 -41.50 39.46
C ASN A 99 -9.46 -41.39 40.77
N GLN A 100 -10.72 -40.92 40.54
CA GLN A 100 -11.90 -40.85 41.42
C GLN A 100 -11.82 -39.82 42.56
N ALA A 101 -12.64 -38.76 42.67
CA ALA A 101 -13.99 -38.40 42.21
C ALA A 101 -15.16 -38.75 43.15
N GLN A 102 -15.45 -37.81 44.07
CA GLN A 102 -16.78 -37.38 44.56
C GLN A 102 -16.53 -36.00 45.23
N ASN A 103 -17.22 -34.90 44.94
CA ASN A 103 -18.65 -34.62 44.76
C ASN A 103 -19.46 -34.71 46.07
N GLN A 104 -19.49 -33.62 46.84
CA GLN A 104 -20.68 -33.21 47.58
C GLN A 104 -20.65 -31.72 47.96
N GLN A 105 -21.80 -31.06 47.87
CA GLN A 105 -22.01 -29.67 48.26
C GLN A 105 -22.49 -29.59 49.71
N ARG A 106 -22.10 -28.54 50.46
CA ARG A 106 -23.02 -27.84 51.38
C ARG A 106 -22.51 -26.48 51.83
N ASN A 107 -23.39 -25.49 51.81
CA ASN A 107 -23.20 -24.19 52.44
C ASN A 107 -23.27 -24.31 53.97
N ASN A 108 -22.60 -23.41 54.70
CA ASN A 108 -23.31 -22.63 55.72
C ASN A 108 -22.67 -21.27 56.02
N ASN A 109 -23.44 -20.35 56.61
CA ASN A 109 -23.00 -19.01 57.02
C ASN A 109 -22.37 -19.02 58.44
N GLY A 110 -21.51 -18.04 58.77
CA GLY A 110 -21.18 -17.78 60.18
C GLY A 110 -19.94 -16.90 60.49
N GLN A 111 -20.14 -15.58 60.56
CA GLN A 111 -19.44 -14.55 61.36
C GLN A 111 -18.23 -14.94 62.26
N GLN A 112 -17.16 -14.11 62.27
CA GLN A 112 -16.85 -13.15 63.37
C GLN A 112 -15.56 -12.32 63.15
N LYS A 113 -15.38 -11.25 63.96
CA LYS A 113 -14.20 -10.35 64.02
C LYS A 113 -13.76 -10.14 65.49
N PRO A 114 -12.45 -9.92 65.75
CA PRO A 114 -11.98 -8.76 66.54
C PRO A 114 -10.84 -7.97 65.83
N GLN A 115 -10.43 -6.75 66.19
CA GLN A 115 -11.12 -5.69 66.97
C GLN A 115 -10.87 -4.29 66.31
N LEU A 116 -10.13 -3.25 66.75
CA LEU A 116 -9.33 -2.89 67.96
C LEU A 116 -9.07 -1.34 67.98
N LYS A 117 -8.84 -0.72 69.15
CA LYS A 117 -8.27 0.65 69.44
C LYS A 117 -8.91 1.94 68.86
N THR A 118 -9.72 2.61 69.71
CA THR A 118 -9.59 3.99 70.29
C THR A 118 -8.68 5.05 69.62
N THR A 119 -8.94 6.37 69.63
CA THR A 119 -9.44 7.27 70.72
C THR A 119 -10.13 8.59 70.25
N ALA A 120 -11.12 9.11 71.04
CA ALA A 120 -11.54 10.54 71.18
C ALA A 120 -12.09 11.31 69.95
N SER A 121 -12.92 12.37 69.99
CA SER A 121 -13.81 13.08 70.99
C SER A 121 -14.48 14.28 70.26
N ALA A 122 -15.64 14.90 70.59
CA ALA A 122 -16.79 14.65 71.48
C ALA A 122 -17.92 15.69 71.13
N PHE A 123 -19.00 15.81 71.95
CA PHE A 123 -20.16 16.75 71.85
C PHE A 123 -21.19 16.42 70.72
N SER A 124 -22.52 16.30 70.88
CA SER A 124 -23.60 16.91 71.73
C SER A 124 -24.14 18.26 71.19
N ASP A 125 -25.44 18.58 71.16
CA ASP A 125 -26.69 17.82 71.42
C ASP A 125 -27.94 18.62 70.91
N ASP A 126 -29.15 18.08 71.15
CA ASP A 126 -30.47 18.78 71.26
C ASP A 126 -31.27 19.33 70.02
N GLU A 127 -32.54 18.89 69.96
CA GLU A 127 -33.83 19.65 69.92
C GLU A 127 -34.04 20.98 69.11
N ARG A 128 -35.25 21.42 68.67
CA ARG A 128 -36.67 21.02 68.89
C ARG A 128 -37.66 21.59 67.83
N ARG A 129 -38.88 21.03 67.78
CA ARG A 129 -40.22 21.63 67.43
C ARG A 129 -40.49 22.31 66.05
N ALA A 130 -41.13 21.53 65.18
CA ALA A 130 -42.47 21.72 64.57
C ALA A 130 -43.16 23.11 64.45
N THR A 131 -43.69 23.39 63.24
CA THR A 131 -45.09 23.83 63.02
C THR A 131 -45.61 23.43 61.62
N THR A 132 -46.90 23.09 61.53
CA THR A 132 -47.74 22.92 60.32
C THR A 132 -48.76 24.10 60.27
N PRO A 133 -49.65 24.32 59.24
CA PRO A 133 -50.22 23.33 58.31
C PRO A 133 -50.56 23.78 56.86
N GLU A 134 -51.18 22.84 56.12
CA GLU A 134 -52.06 23.01 54.92
C GLU A 134 -51.40 23.17 53.52
N LYS A 135 -51.91 22.58 52.43
CA LYS A 135 -53.01 21.59 52.24
C LYS A 135 -52.92 20.94 50.82
N VAL A 136 -53.35 19.66 50.69
CA VAL A 136 -54.17 19.07 49.56
C VAL A 136 -53.59 19.12 48.12
N LYS A 137 -53.68 18.12 47.21
CA LYS A 137 -54.05 16.67 47.07
C LYS A 137 -53.48 16.25 45.66
N THR A 138 -53.36 15.00 45.17
CA THR A 138 -53.94 13.68 45.50
C THR A 138 -53.04 12.52 44.98
N SER A 139 -53.22 11.32 45.54
CA SER A 139 -53.04 9.94 45.00
C SER A 139 -52.69 9.70 43.51
N ALA A 140 -52.09 8.58 43.06
CA ALA A 140 -51.45 7.38 43.66
C ALA A 140 -50.82 6.58 42.47
N ALA A 141 -49.60 6.00 42.47
CA ALA A 141 -48.97 4.96 43.32
C ALA A 141 -49.33 3.50 42.95
N ALA A 142 -48.29 2.63 42.92
CA ALA A 142 -48.29 1.16 42.68
C ALA A 142 -48.55 0.66 41.22
N LYS A 143 -48.05 -0.50 40.75
CA LYS A 143 -46.78 -1.26 40.94
C LYS A 143 -46.73 -2.43 39.90
N LYS A 144 -45.51 -2.83 39.50
CA LYS A 144 -45.00 -4.05 38.79
C LYS A 144 -45.82 -5.38 38.94
N PRO A 145 -45.53 -6.50 38.19
CA PRO A 145 -44.54 -6.75 37.11
C PRO A 145 -45.13 -7.52 35.87
N GLY A 146 -44.29 -8.00 34.93
CA GLY A 146 -44.65 -9.08 33.97
C GLY A 146 -43.67 -9.24 32.80
N ASN A 147 -43.40 -10.48 32.35
CA ASN A 147 -42.51 -10.79 31.21
C ASN A 147 -43.08 -11.96 30.37
N SER A 148 -43.25 -11.80 29.05
CA SER A 148 -43.51 -12.90 28.09
C SER A 148 -43.22 -12.47 26.64
N GLN A 149 -42.79 -13.44 25.82
CA GLN A 149 -42.61 -13.33 24.36
C GLN A 149 -43.89 -13.81 23.61
N PRO A 150 -43.86 -14.09 22.30
CA PRO A 150 -43.64 -13.19 21.15
C PRO A 150 -44.84 -13.23 20.17
N PHE A 151 -44.84 -12.41 19.10
CA PHE A 151 -45.77 -12.65 17.98
C PHE A 151 -45.18 -12.35 16.59
N ASN A 152 -45.54 -13.21 15.63
CA ASN A 152 -45.12 -13.14 14.21
C ASN A 152 -46.15 -13.92 13.37
N LYS A 153 -46.82 -13.27 12.40
CA LYS A 153 -47.21 -13.88 11.10
C LYS A 153 -47.89 -12.95 10.10
N ASN A 154 -47.56 -13.20 8.83
CA ASN A 154 -48.29 -12.88 7.60
C ASN A 154 -49.81 -13.11 7.66
N ASN A 155 -50.55 -12.48 6.72
CA ASN A 155 -51.72 -13.13 6.11
C ASN A 155 -51.88 -12.77 4.61
N LYS A 156 -52.71 -13.51 3.86
CA LYS A 156 -52.85 -13.47 2.37
C LYS A 156 -54.29 -13.20 1.89
N ASN A 157 -54.40 -12.66 0.66
CA ASN A 157 -55.44 -12.83 -0.39
C ASN A 157 -56.93 -13.07 -0.01
N LYS A 158 -57.87 -12.33 -0.65
CA LYS A 158 -58.65 -12.80 -1.84
C LYS A 158 -59.79 -11.88 -2.36
N GLN A 159 -59.86 -11.78 -3.70
CA GLN A 159 -61.03 -11.83 -4.64
C GLN A 159 -62.34 -11.01 -4.45
N ASN A 160 -62.64 -10.20 -5.49
CA ASN A 160 -63.89 -10.08 -6.29
C ASN A 160 -65.30 -10.08 -5.64
N ASN A 161 -66.15 -9.09 -6.02
CA ASN A 161 -67.30 -9.34 -6.92
C ASN A 161 -67.83 -8.08 -7.65
N LYS A 162 -68.75 -8.26 -8.62
CA LYS A 162 -69.42 -7.22 -9.46
C LYS A 162 -70.85 -6.93 -8.98
N ASN A 163 -71.36 -5.70 -9.20
CA ASN A 163 -72.58 -5.41 -9.98
C ASN A 163 -73.12 -3.96 -9.85
N ARG A 164 -73.29 -3.25 -10.98
CA ARG A 164 -74.63 -2.95 -11.57
C ARG A 164 -74.48 -2.32 -12.96
N ASN A 165 -75.59 -2.25 -13.70
CA ASN A 165 -75.67 -1.83 -15.11
C ASN A 165 -77.08 -1.24 -15.37
N GLN A 166 -77.25 -0.49 -16.46
CA GLN A 166 -78.52 0.09 -16.97
C GLN A 166 -79.10 1.24 -16.10
N GLN A 167 -79.82 2.24 -16.63
CA GLN A 167 -80.24 2.55 -18.01
C GLN A 167 -80.63 4.03 -18.14
N GLN A 168 -80.30 4.70 -19.25
CA GLN A 168 -81.24 5.53 -20.03
C GLN A 168 -80.63 5.94 -21.38
N ASN A 169 -81.48 6.33 -22.34
CA ASN A 169 -81.14 6.53 -23.75
C ASN A 169 -82.18 7.46 -24.42
N GLN A 170 -81.87 7.99 -25.61
CA GLN A 170 -82.51 9.07 -26.40
C GLN A 170 -81.77 10.43 -26.25
N ASN A 171 -81.61 11.24 -27.29
CA ASN A 171 -82.40 11.32 -28.54
C ASN A 171 -81.56 11.48 -29.84
N LYS A 172 -82.20 11.44 -31.02
CA LYS A 172 -81.56 11.40 -32.36
C LYS A 172 -81.22 12.79 -32.94
N GLY A 173 -80.12 12.90 -33.70
CA GLY A 173 -79.76 14.12 -34.46
C GLY A 173 -78.81 13.85 -35.64
N ARG A 174 -79.20 14.30 -36.84
CA ARG A 174 -78.61 14.04 -38.18
C ARG A 174 -77.09 14.29 -38.36
N GLN A 175 -76.53 13.50 -39.27
CA GLN A 175 -75.52 13.83 -40.32
C GLN A 175 -74.84 15.22 -40.26
N ASN A 176 -73.50 15.23 -40.34
CA ASN A 176 -72.85 15.77 -41.54
C ASN A 176 -71.46 15.16 -41.78
N GLN A 177 -71.01 15.12 -43.04
CA GLN A 177 -69.60 14.94 -43.38
C GLN A 177 -68.95 16.33 -43.40
N GLN A 178 -67.89 16.54 -42.62
CA GLN A 178 -67.00 17.69 -42.80
C GLN A 178 -65.55 17.24 -42.78
N GLN A 179 -64.76 17.82 -43.69
CA GLN A 179 -63.37 17.49 -43.91
C GLN A 179 -62.53 17.95 -42.73
N VAL A 180 -61.65 17.09 -42.21
CA VAL A 180 -60.62 17.52 -41.26
C VAL A 180 -59.58 18.31 -42.04
N GLN A 181 -59.74 19.64 -42.04
CA GLN A 181 -58.69 20.54 -42.51
C GLN A 181 -57.44 20.32 -41.68
N GLN A 182 -56.32 20.02 -42.33
CA GLN A 182 -55.02 19.98 -41.68
C GLN A 182 -54.65 21.40 -41.25
N GLN A 183 -54.72 21.69 -39.95
CA GLN A 183 -54.12 22.89 -39.41
C GLN A 183 -52.59 22.77 -39.59
N PRO A 184 -51.91 23.74 -40.20
CA PRO A 184 -50.45 23.67 -40.35
C PRO A 184 -49.80 23.64 -38.96
N LYS A 185 -48.87 22.70 -38.74
CA LYS A 185 -48.01 22.68 -37.53
C LYS A 185 -47.38 24.07 -37.39
N LYS A 186 -47.63 24.77 -36.27
CA LYS A 186 -46.85 25.96 -35.92
C LYS A 186 -45.38 25.54 -35.82
N VAL A 187 -44.55 26.08 -36.70
CA VAL A 187 -43.10 25.95 -36.58
C VAL A 187 -42.71 26.63 -35.27
N LYS A 188 -42.08 25.87 -34.36
CA LYS A 188 -41.39 26.47 -33.23
C LYS A 188 -40.08 27.05 -33.74
N GLU A 189 -39.78 28.27 -33.34
CA GLU A 189 -38.52 28.92 -33.68
C GLU A 189 -37.36 28.23 -32.98
N LEU A 190 -36.18 28.27 -33.60
CA LEU A 190 -34.95 27.71 -33.05
C LEU A 190 -34.49 28.58 -31.87
N PRO A 191 -34.03 28.02 -30.74
CA PRO A 191 -33.41 28.81 -29.70
C PRO A 191 -32.07 29.36 -30.20
N SER A 192 -31.72 30.58 -29.81
CA SER A 192 -30.50 31.26 -30.28
C SER A 192 -29.19 30.67 -29.73
N LYS A 193 -29.25 30.04 -28.55
CA LYS A 193 -28.12 29.36 -27.89
C LYS A 193 -28.54 28.01 -27.33
N ILE A 194 -27.61 27.06 -27.27
CA ILE A 194 -27.75 25.76 -26.61
C ILE A 194 -26.53 25.51 -25.73
N THR A 195 -26.75 25.23 -24.44
CA THR A 195 -25.69 24.74 -23.55
C THR A 195 -25.57 23.21 -23.60
N PHE A 196 -24.38 22.67 -23.40
CA PHE A 196 -24.16 21.23 -23.17
C PHE A 196 -22.93 20.93 -22.32
N SER A 197 -22.81 19.70 -21.81
CA SER A 197 -21.73 19.29 -20.89
C SER A 197 -21.14 17.96 -21.36
N GLU A 198 -19.92 17.98 -21.91
CA GLU A 198 -19.17 16.85 -22.51
C GLU A 198 -19.86 16.16 -23.71
N SER A 199 -21.09 15.69 -23.56
CA SER A 199 -21.87 15.00 -24.59
C SER A 199 -23.38 15.25 -24.44
N LEU A 200 -24.16 14.85 -25.45
CA LEU A 200 -25.62 14.79 -25.42
C LEU A 200 -26.11 13.58 -26.21
N THR A 201 -27.15 12.90 -25.73
CA THR A 201 -27.85 11.95 -26.61
C THR A 201 -28.52 12.68 -27.78
N VAL A 202 -28.67 12.00 -28.92
CA VAL A 202 -29.44 12.53 -30.07
C VAL A 202 -30.85 12.99 -29.64
N ALA A 203 -31.49 12.29 -28.70
CA ALA A 203 -32.78 12.66 -28.14
C ALA A 203 -32.77 13.96 -27.30
N GLU A 204 -31.66 14.30 -26.65
CA GLU A 204 -31.51 15.52 -25.85
C GLU A 204 -31.10 16.72 -26.70
N LEU A 205 -30.19 16.52 -27.66
CA LEU A 205 -29.89 17.52 -28.68
C LEU A 205 -31.15 17.88 -29.49
N ALA A 206 -32.01 16.90 -29.81
CA ALA A 206 -33.30 17.12 -30.45
C ALA A 206 -34.27 17.96 -29.60
N LYS A 207 -34.38 17.67 -28.30
CA LYS A 207 -35.18 18.48 -27.35
C LYS A 207 -34.64 19.91 -27.27
N LYS A 208 -33.32 20.09 -27.14
CA LYS A 208 -32.67 21.40 -27.05
C LYS A 208 -32.84 22.21 -28.34
N LEU A 209 -32.73 21.61 -29.52
CA LEU A 209 -33.01 22.25 -30.82
C LEU A 209 -34.51 22.42 -31.15
N ASN A 210 -35.44 21.98 -30.28
CA ASN A 210 -36.88 21.89 -30.58
C ASN A 210 -37.23 21.10 -31.86
N ARG A 211 -36.44 20.08 -32.22
CA ARG A 211 -36.63 19.23 -33.42
C ARG A 211 -37.05 17.80 -33.09
N GLU A 212 -37.60 17.10 -34.08
CA GLU A 212 -37.86 15.66 -34.00
C GLU A 212 -36.51 14.91 -34.08
N PRO A 213 -36.23 13.89 -33.24
CA PRO A 213 -34.96 13.15 -33.30
C PRO A 213 -34.65 12.55 -34.67
N SER A 214 -35.67 12.20 -35.45
CA SER A 214 -35.54 11.72 -36.82
C SER A 214 -35.02 12.75 -37.83
N GLU A 215 -35.08 14.05 -37.54
CA GLU A 215 -34.43 15.08 -38.37
C GLU A 215 -32.93 15.12 -38.10
N ILE A 216 -32.52 14.98 -36.84
CA ILE A 216 -31.11 14.98 -36.44
C ILE A 216 -30.40 13.70 -36.89
N ILE A 217 -31.02 12.53 -36.74
CA ILE A 217 -30.46 11.26 -37.26
C ILE A 217 -30.24 11.33 -38.79
N LYS A 218 -31.14 12.00 -39.54
CA LYS A 218 -30.95 12.19 -40.98
C LYS A 218 -29.80 13.13 -41.31
N LYS A 219 -29.62 14.24 -40.58
CA LYS A 219 -28.46 15.13 -40.76
C LYS A 219 -27.14 14.41 -40.42
N LEU A 220 -27.08 13.75 -39.27
CA LEU A 220 -25.93 12.91 -38.87
C LEU A 220 -25.56 11.91 -39.97
N PHE A 221 -26.55 11.18 -40.50
CA PHE A 221 -26.34 10.24 -41.60
C PHE A 221 -25.84 10.90 -42.90
N MET A 222 -26.34 12.10 -43.25
CA MET A 222 -25.83 12.88 -44.39
C MET A 222 -24.39 13.38 -44.18
N LEU A 223 -23.99 13.61 -42.92
CA LEU A 223 -22.62 13.95 -42.50
C LEU A 223 -21.73 12.70 -42.28
N GLY A 224 -22.22 11.51 -42.64
CA GLY A 224 -21.48 10.24 -42.52
C GLY A 224 -21.50 9.57 -41.13
N VAL A 225 -22.14 10.19 -40.14
CA VAL A 225 -22.21 9.70 -38.76
C VAL A 225 -23.47 8.84 -38.55
N MET A 226 -23.29 7.54 -38.32
CA MET A 226 -24.40 6.66 -37.97
C MET A 226 -24.67 6.70 -36.46
N ALA A 227 -25.76 7.37 -36.06
CA ALA A 227 -26.17 7.52 -34.67
C ALA A 227 -27.60 7.01 -34.42
N THR A 228 -27.84 6.45 -33.23
CA THR A 228 -29.19 6.04 -32.76
C THR A 228 -29.79 7.05 -31.76
N ILE A 229 -31.09 6.95 -31.47
CA ILE A 229 -31.84 7.95 -30.67
C ILE A 229 -31.23 8.19 -29.27
N ASN A 230 -30.70 7.14 -28.64
CA ASN A 230 -30.13 7.16 -27.30
C ASN A 230 -28.59 7.06 -27.33
N GLN A 231 -27.96 7.34 -28.48
CA GLN A 231 -26.52 7.36 -28.60
C GLN A 231 -26.02 8.77 -28.29
N ASP A 232 -24.97 8.83 -27.47
CA ASP A 232 -24.27 10.06 -27.16
C ASP A 232 -23.51 10.58 -28.38
N LEU A 233 -23.46 11.91 -28.50
CA LEU A 233 -22.75 12.62 -29.54
C LEU A 233 -21.53 13.32 -28.94
N ASP A 234 -20.40 13.19 -29.62
CA ASP A 234 -19.17 13.91 -29.31
C ASP A 234 -19.34 15.42 -29.58
N LYS A 235 -18.54 16.25 -28.89
CA LYS A 235 -18.51 17.71 -29.04
C LYS A 235 -18.52 18.18 -30.50
N ASP A 236 -17.60 17.67 -31.31
CA ASP A 236 -17.47 17.99 -32.74
C ASP A 236 -18.79 17.76 -33.52
N ALA A 237 -19.53 16.69 -33.19
CA ALA A 237 -20.80 16.38 -33.83
C ALA A 237 -21.93 17.30 -33.35
N ILE A 238 -21.94 17.69 -32.08
CA ILE A 238 -22.89 18.65 -31.50
C ILE A 238 -22.71 20.04 -32.12
N GLU A 239 -21.48 20.53 -32.15
CA GLU A 239 -21.12 21.84 -32.74
C GLU A 239 -21.44 21.88 -34.24
N LEU A 240 -21.09 20.83 -34.99
CA LEU A 240 -21.37 20.74 -36.42
C LEU A 240 -22.88 20.78 -36.71
N ILE A 241 -23.71 20.04 -35.96
CA ILE A 241 -25.17 20.04 -36.12
C ILE A 241 -25.77 21.40 -35.77
N ALA A 242 -25.33 22.02 -34.67
CA ALA A 242 -25.87 23.30 -34.21
C ALA A 242 -25.49 24.47 -35.13
N THR A 243 -24.25 24.48 -35.63
CA THR A 243 -23.80 25.38 -36.70
C THR A 243 -24.69 25.24 -37.94
N ASP A 244 -24.99 24.00 -38.34
CA ASP A 244 -25.87 23.67 -39.48
C ASP A 244 -27.36 23.98 -39.21
N TYR A 245 -27.71 24.43 -38.00
CA TYR A 245 -29.01 25.02 -37.65
C TYR A 245 -28.94 26.52 -37.30
N GLY A 246 -27.76 27.15 -37.34
CA GLY A 246 -27.58 28.56 -36.99
C GLY A 246 -27.76 28.87 -35.50
N VAL A 247 -27.41 27.92 -34.62
CA VAL A 247 -27.53 28.03 -33.17
C VAL A 247 -26.14 28.01 -32.54
N GLU A 248 -25.82 29.02 -31.72
CA GLU A 248 -24.55 29.03 -30.97
C GLU A 248 -24.55 27.95 -29.88
N VAL A 249 -23.42 27.27 -29.73
CA VAL A 249 -23.23 26.27 -28.67
C VAL A 249 -22.29 26.84 -27.62
N GLU A 250 -22.70 26.75 -26.35
CA GLU A 250 -21.85 27.06 -25.21
C GLU A 250 -21.58 25.77 -24.44
N GLU A 251 -20.30 25.45 -24.24
CA GLU A 251 -19.92 24.33 -23.37
C GLU A 251 -20.07 24.75 -21.91
N GLU A 252 -21.15 24.29 -21.31
CA GLU A 252 -21.45 24.46 -19.89
C GLU A 252 -20.68 23.38 -19.13
N ILE A 253 -19.42 23.70 -18.83
CA ILE A 253 -18.54 22.91 -17.97
C ILE A 253 -19.27 22.71 -16.64
N LYS A 254 -19.82 21.51 -16.44
CA LYS A 254 -20.37 21.10 -15.16
C LYS A 254 -19.21 20.85 -14.22
N ILE A 255 -18.81 21.91 -13.54
CA ILE A 255 -18.00 21.86 -12.33
C ILE A 255 -18.67 20.86 -11.38
N ASP A 256 -18.09 19.67 -11.21
CA ASP A 256 -18.62 18.70 -10.28
C ASP A 256 -18.38 19.24 -8.87
N SER A 257 -19.46 19.67 -8.22
CA SER A 257 -19.43 20.18 -6.84
C SER A 257 -18.83 19.21 -5.81
N THR A 258 -18.69 17.92 -6.16
CA THR A 258 -18.03 16.91 -5.35
C THR A 258 -16.52 16.82 -5.56
N ASP A 259 -15.96 17.39 -6.62
CA ASP A 259 -14.50 17.51 -6.73
C ASP A 259 -13.97 18.58 -5.79
N LEU A 260 -12.92 18.25 -5.05
CA LEU A 260 -12.29 19.16 -4.11
C LEU A 260 -11.26 20.07 -4.79
N GLU A 261 -10.68 19.68 -5.95
CA GLU A 261 -9.68 20.50 -6.65
C GLU A 261 -10.25 21.83 -7.14
N VAL A 262 -11.53 21.84 -7.52
CA VAL A 262 -12.34 23.03 -7.85
C VAL A 262 -12.21 24.17 -6.84
N TYR A 263 -12.05 23.87 -5.55
CA TYR A 263 -12.01 24.89 -4.50
C TYR A 263 -10.60 25.44 -4.26
N PHE A 264 -9.58 24.92 -4.96
CA PHE A 264 -8.18 25.42 -4.90
C PHE A 264 -7.90 26.49 -5.97
N THR A 265 -8.92 27.18 -6.46
CA THR A 265 -8.76 28.37 -7.32
C THR A 265 -8.03 29.51 -6.60
N GLU A 266 -7.19 30.21 -7.37
CA GLU A 266 -6.50 31.43 -6.97
C GLU A 266 -7.49 32.52 -6.52
N ASP A 267 -7.07 33.31 -5.53
CA ASP A 267 -7.81 34.48 -5.04
C ASP A 267 -7.45 35.74 -5.82
N GLU A 268 -8.31 36.77 -5.78
CA GLU A 268 -7.94 38.10 -6.27
C GLU A 268 -6.70 38.62 -5.53
N ALA A 269 -5.72 39.14 -6.27
CA ALA A 269 -4.43 39.56 -5.72
C ALA A 269 -4.50 40.64 -4.61
N ALA A 270 -5.63 41.33 -4.47
CA ALA A 270 -5.88 42.30 -3.40
C ALA A 270 -6.23 41.65 -2.04
N ALA A 271 -6.64 40.38 -2.02
CA ALA A 271 -6.92 39.60 -0.80
C ALA A 271 -5.73 38.73 -0.34
N LEU A 272 -4.64 38.72 -1.11
CA LEU A 272 -3.45 37.92 -0.84
C LEU A 272 -2.51 38.63 0.15
N VAL A 273 -2.22 37.97 1.26
CA VAL A 273 -1.32 38.42 2.34
C VAL A 273 -0.12 37.46 2.42
N GLU A 274 1.07 37.99 2.73
CA GLU A 274 2.27 37.20 3.01
C GLU A 274 1.99 36.10 4.05
N ARG A 275 2.41 34.86 3.79
CA ARG A 275 2.23 33.72 4.70
C ARG A 275 3.56 33.09 5.11
N PRO A 276 3.64 32.43 6.28
CA PRO A 276 4.82 31.66 6.70
C PRO A 276 5.23 30.62 5.64
N SER A 277 6.52 30.52 5.32
CA SER A 277 7.02 29.46 4.44
C SER A 277 6.87 28.09 5.10
N VAL A 278 6.40 27.09 4.35
CA VAL A 278 6.31 25.69 4.75
C VAL A 278 7.52 24.93 4.19
N VAL A 279 8.31 24.32 5.07
CA VAL A 279 9.66 23.83 4.73
C VAL A 279 9.82 22.36 5.11
N THR A 280 10.13 21.49 4.13
CA THR A 280 10.37 20.06 4.39
C THR A 280 11.85 19.78 4.52
N ILE A 281 12.24 18.94 5.49
CA ILE A 281 13.63 18.49 5.64
C ILE A 281 13.77 17.06 5.09
N MET A 282 14.72 16.88 4.17
CA MET A 282 14.99 15.62 3.48
C MET A 282 16.49 15.26 3.45
N GLY A 283 16.81 14.04 3.01
CA GLY A 283 18.16 13.48 2.99
C GLY A 283 18.24 12.07 3.58
N HIS A 284 19.43 11.47 3.54
CA HIS A 284 19.71 10.11 4.00
C HIS A 284 19.46 9.89 5.51
N VAL A 285 19.43 8.64 5.94
CA VAL A 285 19.55 8.24 7.35
C VAL A 285 20.90 8.73 7.91
N ASP A 286 20.98 9.00 9.22
CA ASP A 286 22.16 9.45 9.97
C ASP A 286 22.87 10.73 9.47
N HIS A 287 22.30 11.44 8.49
CA HIS A 287 22.69 12.80 8.11
C HIS A 287 22.24 13.88 9.12
N GLY A 288 21.57 13.51 10.21
CA GLY A 288 21.23 14.42 11.31
C GLY A 288 20.01 15.32 11.09
N LYS A 289 19.04 14.92 10.23
CA LYS A 289 17.78 15.66 10.01
C LYS A 289 17.06 15.98 11.33
N THR A 290 16.65 14.95 12.06
CA THR A 290 15.93 15.09 13.34
C THR A 290 16.75 15.85 14.38
N THR A 291 18.09 15.74 14.35
CA THR A 291 19.01 16.51 15.20
C THR A 291 18.99 18.01 14.87
N LEU A 292 18.98 18.38 13.59
CA LEU A 292 18.83 19.78 13.15
C LEU A 292 17.50 20.34 13.65
N LEU A 293 16.42 19.56 13.55
CA LEU A 293 15.10 19.99 14.01
C LEU A 293 15.01 20.10 15.53
N ASP A 294 15.63 19.18 16.28
CA ASP A 294 15.75 19.28 17.73
C ASP A 294 16.50 20.54 18.16
N SER A 295 17.61 20.87 17.49
CA SER A 295 18.40 22.08 17.77
C SER A 295 17.62 23.36 17.42
N ILE A 296 16.97 23.44 16.25
CA ILE A 296 16.08 24.57 15.88
C ILE A 296 14.96 24.75 16.92
N ARG A 297 14.33 23.66 17.35
CA ARG A 297 13.22 23.70 18.33
C ARG A 297 13.66 23.90 19.78
N ASN A 298 14.96 23.81 20.07
CA ASN A 298 15.48 23.66 21.43
C ASN A 298 14.87 22.46 22.20
N THR A 299 14.57 21.36 21.50
CA THR A 299 13.99 20.10 22.04
C THR A 299 14.95 18.92 21.94
N LYS A 300 14.54 17.75 22.47
CA LYS A 300 15.26 16.46 22.36
C LYS A 300 14.29 15.29 22.09
N VAL A 301 13.57 15.36 20.98
CA VAL A 301 12.65 14.33 20.45
C VAL A 301 13.43 13.06 20.09
N THR A 302 14.62 13.20 19.50
CA THR A 302 15.53 12.08 19.15
C THR A 302 15.81 11.11 20.30
N ALA A 303 15.79 11.59 21.55
CA ALA A 303 16.01 10.77 22.76
C ALA A 303 14.76 9.99 23.22
N GLY A 304 13.57 10.32 22.69
CA GLY A 304 12.30 9.67 23.00
C GLY A 304 11.79 8.68 21.94
N GLU A 305 12.25 8.80 20.69
CA GLU A 305 11.78 7.97 19.57
C GLU A 305 12.30 6.53 19.62
N ALA A 306 11.45 5.59 19.19
CA ALA A 306 11.76 4.16 19.24
C ALA A 306 12.87 3.79 18.22
N GLY A 307 14.10 3.64 18.72
CA GLY A 307 15.27 3.38 17.89
C GLY A 307 16.01 4.64 17.42
N GLY A 308 15.65 5.83 17.91
CA GLY A 308 16.35 7.08 17.60
C GLY A 308 16.15 7.59 16.16
N ILE A 309 15.03 7.24 15.52
CA ILE A 309 14.69 7.62 14.14
C ILE A 309 13.27 8.17 14.04
N THR A 310 13.07 9.23 13.25
CA THR A 310 11.74 9.71 12.86
C THR A 310 11.00 8.65 12.05
N GLN A 311 9.77 8.29 12.43
CA GLN A 311 8.93 7.27 11.76
C GLN A 311 7.56 7.78 11.26
N HIS A 312 7.19 9.01 11.59
CA HIS A 312 5.93 9.66 11.23
C HIS A 312 6.22 11.07 10.69
N ILE A 313 5.34 11.66 9.89
CA ILE A 313 5.54 13.05 9.44
C ILE A 313 5.16 14.00 10.58
N GLY A 314 6.15 14.69 11.15
CA GLY A 314 5.95 15.72 12.16
C GLY A 314 5.76 17.10 11.54
N ALA A 315 4.90 17.94 12.12
CA ALA A 315 4.71 19.33 11.70
C ALA A 315 4.67 20.28 12.90
N TYR A 316 5.43 21.37 12.85
CA TYR A 316 5.52 22.35 13.93
C TYR A 316 5.93 23.73 13.39
N GLN A 317 5.74 24.78 14.20
CA GLN A 317 6.03 26.16 13.81
C GLN A 317 7.11 26.77 14.71
N VAL A 318 8.07 27.46 14.08
CA VAL A 318 9.15 28.22 14.71
C VAL A 318 8.93 29.70 14.40
N GLU A 319 9.32 30.56 15.33
CA GLU A 319 9.28 32.01 15.17
C GLU A 319 10.70 32.54 15.26
N ASP A 320 11.18 33.16 14.18
CA ASP A 320 12.52 33.75 14.07
C ASP A 320 12.42 35.16 13.50
N ASN A 321 13.18 36.10 14.06
CA ASN A 321 13.14 37.53 13.70
C ASN A 321 11.72 38.16 13.64
N GLY A 322 10.74 37.56 14.32
CA GLY A 322 9.32 37.96 14.28
C GLY A 322 8.53 37.44 13.06
N LYS A 323 9.19 36.78 12.10
CA LYS A 323 8.56 35.96 11.07
C LYS A 323 8.40 34.53 11.56
N LYS A 324 7.65 33.72 10.82
CA LYS A 324 7.32 32.34 11.17
C LYS A 324 7.71 31.38 10.05
N ILE A 325 8.17 30.20 10.44
CA ILE A 325 8.54 29.12 9.54
C ILE A 325 7.84 27.86 10.03
N THR A 326 7.11 27.18 9.15
CA THR A 326 6.46 25.90 9.47
C THR A 326 7.29 24.76 8.90
N PHE A 327 7.80 23.89 9.75
CA PHE A 327 8.65 22.78 9.33
C PHE A 327 7.87 21.45 9.26
N LEU A 328 8.15 20.65 8.23
CA LEU A 328 7.75 19.25 8.11
C LEU A 328 8.99 18.34 8.24
N ASP A 329 9.00 17.43 9.21
CA ASP A 329 10.02 16.38 9.33
C ASP A 329 9.60 15.15 8.50
N THR A 330 10.51 14.62 7.67
CA THR A 330 10.23 13.44 6.85
C THR A 330 11.19 12.28 7.14
N PRO A 331 10.69 11.05 7.38
CA PRO A 331 11.54 9.88 7.62
C PRO A 331 12.55 9.62 6.49
N GLY A 332 13.80 9.34 6.88
CA GLY A 332 14.92 9.19 5.93
C GLY A 332 15.01 7.85 5.20
N HIS A 333 14.36 6.81 5.71
CA HIS A 333 14.50 5.44 5.23
C HIS A 333 13.64 5.18 3.98
N ALA A 334 14.22 4.47 2.99
CA ALA A 334 13.59 4.05 1.73
C ALA A 334 12.26 3.24 1.81
N ALA A 335 11.78 2.87 3.00
CA ALA A 335 10.39 2.40 3.17
C ALA A 335 9.37 3.54 3.08
N PHE A 336 9.79 4.78 3.37
CA PHE A 336 8.95 5.98 3.49
C PHE A 336 9.03 6.91 2.26
N THR A 337 9.35 6.37 1.08
CA THR A 337 9.33 7.10 -0.22
C THR A 337 8.03 7.89 -0.42
N THR A 338 6.88 7.29 -0.07
CA THR A 338 5.55 7.93 -0.16
C THR A 338 5.42 9.15 0.76
N MET A 339 5.94 9.08 1.99
CA MET A 339 5.95 10.21 2.93
C MET A 339 6.81 11.37 2.42
N ARG A 340 7.97 11.09 1.79
CA ARG A 340 8.82 12.13 1.20
C ARG A 340 8.16 12.77 -0.02
N ALA A 341 7.58 11.97 -0.92
CA ALA A 341 6.81 12.48 -2.05
C ALA A 341 5.60 13.33 -1.61
N ARG A 342 4.94 12.96 -0.50
CA ARG A 342 3.88 13.75 0.15
C ARG A 342 4.43 15.07 0.72
N GLY A 343 5.56 15.00 1.44
CA GLY A 343 6.24 16.18 1.99
C GLY A 343 6.55 17.23 0.93
N ALA A 344 7.32 16.87 -0.11
CA ALA A 344 7.69 17.79 -1.20
C ALA A 344 6.48 18.50 -1.82
N LYS A 345 5.38 17.79 -2.08
CA LYS A 345 4.16 18.34 -2.69
C LYS A 345 3.34 19.29 -1.80
N ILE A 346 3.64 19.36 -0.51
CA ILE A 346 2.90 20.19 0.47
C ILE A 346 3.70 21.45 0.84
N THR A 347 5.00 21.49 0.54
CA THR A 347 5.94 22.51 1.02
C THR A 347 6.41 23.48 -0.05
N ASP A 348 6.67 24.70 0.41
CA ASP A 348 7.15 25.83 -0.37
C ASP A 348 8.68 25.81 -0.55
N ILE A 349 9.43 25.16 0.36
CA ILE A 349 10.90 25.04 0.30
C ILE A 349 11.32 23.63 0.75
N THR A 350 12.34 23.05 0.13
CA THR A 350 12.98 21.79 0.58
C THR A 350 14.41 22.03 1.08
N ILE A 351 14.72 21.57 2.29
CA ILE A 351 16.09 21.50 2.81
C ILE A 351 16.65 20.09 2.57
N LEU A 352 17.73 20.00 1.80
CA LEU A 352 18.45 18.76 1.55
C LEU A 352 19.65 18.66 2.51
N VAL A 353 19.55 17.82 3.54
CA VAL A 353 20.61 17.63 4.54
C VAL A 353 21.62 16.58 4.06
N VAL A 354 22.84 17.02 3.80
CA VAL A 354 23.95 16.17 3.35
C VAL A 354 25.10 16.28 4.34
N ALA A 355 25.59 15.15 4.85
CA ALA A 355 26.64 15.17 5.85
C ALA A 355 28.04 15.23 5.20
N ALA A 356 28.88 16.14 5.68
CA ALA A 356 30.17 16.49 5.11
C ALA A 356 31.25 15.40 5.25
N ASP A 357 31.06 14.42 6.13
CA ASP A 357 31.91 13.22 6.26
C ASP A 357 31.49 12.11 5.26
N ASP A 358 30.21 12.04 4.93
CA ASP A 358 29.58 10.94 4.21
C ASP A 358 29.46 11.19 2.70
N GLY A 359 29.09 12.42 2.31
CA GLY A 359 28.77 12.79 0.93
C GLY A 359 27.36 12.38 0.48
N VAL A 360 27.12 12.43 -0.82
CA VAL A 360 25.84 12.08 -1.45
C VAL A 360 25.63 10.57 -1.43
N LYS A 361 24.43 10.15 -1.01
CA LYS A 361 24.01 8.74 -0.92
C LYS A 361 22.75 8.48 -1.76
N PRO A 362 22.40 7.23 -2.11
CA PRO A 362 21.20 6.94 -2.94
C PRO A 362 19.89 7.54 -2.42
N GLN A 363 19.67 7.59 -1.10
CA GLN A 363 18.48 8.23 -0.51
C GLN A 363 18.53 9.78 -0.56
N THR A 364 19.70 10.37 -0.73
CA THR A 364 19.87 11.81 -1.01
C THR A 364 19.43 12.12 -2.45
N VAL A 365 19.80 11.25 -3.40
CA VAL A 365 19.36 11.34 -4.80
C VAL A 365 17.85 11.07 -4.91
N GLU A 366 17.30 10.11 -4.17
CA GLU A 366 15.86 9.86 -4.07
C GLU A 366 15.10 11.10 -3.55
N ALA A 367 15.58 11.72 -2.47
CA ALA A 367 15.03 12.96 -1.93
C ALA A 367 15.11 14.13 -2.94
N LEU A 368 16.26 14.30 -3.60
CA LEU A 368 16.47 15.32 -4.64
C LEU A 368 15.50 15.14 -5.81
N ASN A 369 15.27 13.90 -6.25
CA ASN A 369 14.31 13.60 -7.30
C ASN A 369 12.87 13.92 -6.88
N HIS A 370 12.49 13.74 -5.61
CA HIS A 370 11.18 14.17 -5.12
C HIS A 370 11.00 15.69 -5.08
N ALA A 371 12.03 16.43 -4.64
CA ALA A 371 12.00 17.88 -4.62
C ALA A 371 11.93 18.46 -6.04
N LYS A 372 12.78 17.99 -6.96
CA LYS A 372 12.77 18.40 -8.37
C LYS A 372 11.47 18.02 -9.10
N ALA A 373 10.88 16.86 -8.80
CA ALA A 373 9.58 16.44 -9.36
C ALA A 373 8.36 17.12 -8.69
N ALA A 374 8.57 17.97 -7.69
CA ALA A 374 7.57 18.87 -7.11
C ALA A 374 7.82 20.34 -7.49
N GLU A 375 8.89 20.64 -8.24
CA GLU A 375 9.29 21.98 -8.69
C GLU A 375 9.56 22.97 -7.52
N VAL A 376 9.95 22.44 -6.36
CA VAL A 376 10.18 23.21 -5.11
C VAL A 376 11.64 23.69 -5.00
N PRO A 377 11.91 24.96 -4.64
CA PRO A 377 13.25 25.48 -4.33
C PRO A 377 14.02 24.64 -3.30
N ILE A 378 15.33 24.44 -3.53
CA ILE A 378 16.18 23.54 -2.74
C ILE A 378 17.32 24.30 -2.07
N ILE A 379 17.37 24.25 -0.74
CA ILE A 379 18.49 24.73 0.08
C ILE A 379 19.30 23.52 0.55
N VAL A 380 20.63 23.52 0.35
CA VAL A 380 21.50 22.42 0.77
C VAL A 380 22.11 22.74 2.14
N ALA A 381 21.77 21.95 3.16
CA ALA A 381 22.33 22.05 4.49
C ALA A 381 23.48 21.03 4.65
N VAL A 382 24.73 21.51 4.61
CA VAL A 382 25.94 20.68 4.70
C VAL A 382 26.28 20.46 6.17
N ASN A 383 25.91 19.30 6.72
CA ASN A 383 25.89 19.02 8.16
C ASN A 383 27.12 18.23 8.65
N LYS A 384 27.27 18.15 9.98
CA LYS A 384 28.39 17.53 10.71
C LYS A 384 29.74 18.26 10.54
N MET A 385 29.73 19.58 10.34
CA MET A 385 30.94 20.41 10.20
C MET A 385 31.85 20.41 11.45
N ASP A 386 31.35 19.94 12.59
CA ASP A 386 32.10 19.68 13.83
C ASP A 386 33.14 18.54 13.71
N LYS A 387 33.04 17.69 12.67
CA LYS A 387 33.94 16.54 12.50
C LYS A 387 35.24 16.94 11.79
N PRO A 388 36.41 16.43 12.23
CA PRO A 388 37.70 16.67 11.57
C PRO A 388 37.84 16.00 10.19
N ALA A 389 36.82 15.23 9.76
CA ALA A 389 36.72 14.61 8.44
C ALA A 389 35.66 15.28 7.55
N ALA A 390 35.05 16.39 7.98
CA ALA A 390 34.09 17.15 7.19
C ALA A 390 34.76 17.79 5.97
N ASN A 391 34.19 17.60 4.79
CA ASN A 391 34.64 18.21 3.55
C ASN A 391 33.43 18.77 2.77
N PRO A 392 33.13 20.09 2.90
CA PRO A 392 31.99 20.70 2.21
C PRO A 392 32.22 20.83 0.69
N ASP A 393 33.46 21.06 0.25
CA ASP A 393 33.81 21.20 -1.17
C ASP A 393 33.48 19.91 -1.96
N ARG A 394 33.72 18.74 -1.35
CA ARG A 394 33.34 17.44 -1.89
C ARG A 394 31.82 17.32 -2.04
N VAL A 395 31.03 17.79 -1.07
CA VAL A 395 29.56 17.77 -1.15
C VAL A 395 29.05 18.70 -2.25
N MET A 396 29.65 19.88 -2.41
CA MET A 396 29.35 20.81 -3.51
C MET A 396 29.66 20.19 -4.88
N GLN A 397 30.82 19.55 -5.02
CA GLN A 397 31.21 18.85 -6.25
C GLN A 397 30.25 17.69 -6.56
N GLU A 398 29.97 16.82 -5.59
CA GLU A 398 29.08 15.66 -5.79
C GLU A 398 27.65 16.09 -6.14
N LEU A 399 27.11 17.17 -5.55
CA LEU A 399 25.76 17.68 -5.88
C LEU A 399 25.70 18.44 -7.21
N THR A 400 26.82 19.04 -7.65
CA THR A 400 26.91 19.67 -8.98
C THR A 400 26.64 18.66 -10.10
N GLU A 401 27.06 17.40 -9.95
CA GLU A 401 26.76 16.32 -10.92
C GLU A 401 25.25 16.02 -11.07
N TYR A 402 24.45 16.30 -10.04
CA TYR A 402 22.98 16.17 -10.08
C TYR A 402 22.26 17.49 -10.45
N GLY A 403 23.02 18.50 -10.90
CA GLY A 403 22.51 19.81 -11.28
C GLY A 403 21.97 20.61 -10.10
N LEU A 404 22.75 20.69 -9.02
CA LEU A 404 22.61 21.68 -7.95
C LEU A 404 23.93 22.46 -7.90
N VAL A 405 23.96 23.67 -8.45
CA VAL A 405 25.20 24.45 -8.59
C VAL A 405 25.25 25.50 -7.48
N PRO A 406 26.30 25.56 -6.65
CA PRO A 406 26.42 26.57 -5.59
C PRO A 406 26.42 28.00 -6.13
N GLU A 407 25.77 28.94 -5.44
CA GLU A 407 25.86 30.39 -5.72
C GLU A 407 27.31 30.88 -5.84
N ALA A 408 28.21 30.37 -4.98
CA ALA A 408 29.63 30.69 -4.98
C ALA A 408 30.37 30.33 -6.30
N TRP A 409 29.78 29.47 -7.13
CA TRP A 409 30.27 29.10 -8.46
C TRP A 409 29.43 29.71 -9.60
N GLY A 410 28.51 30.63 -9.28
CA GLY A 410 27.58 31.26 -10.23
C GLY A 410 26.31 30.46 -10.49
N GLY A 411 25.95 29.54 -9.59
CA GLY A 411 24.70 28.79 -9.63
C GLY A 411 23.53 29.47 -8.90
N ASP A 412 22.46 28.70 -8.74
CA ASP A 412 21.17 29.06 -8.16
C ASP A 412 20.94 28.47 -6.75
N THR A 413 21.73 27.47 -6.37
CA THR A 413 21.49 26.66 -5.18
C THR A 413 22.23 27.24 -3.98
N ILE A 414 21.49 27.57 -2.92
CA ILE A 414 22.07 28.03 -1.64
C ILE A 414 22.67 26.83 -0.90
N PHE A 415 23.94 26.94 -0.49
CA PHE A 415 24.64 25.94 0.33
C PHE A 415 25.03 26.55 1.69
N VAL A 416 24.44 26.04 2.77
CA VAL A 416 24.72 26.49 4.15
C VAL A 416 25.51 25.42 4.91
N PRO A 417 26.77 25.67 5.32
CA PRO A 417 27.52 24.78 6.18
C PRO A 417 27.05 24.91 7.64
N ILE A 418 26.71 23.79 8.27
CA ILE A 418 26.15 23.73 9.63
C ILE A 418 26.74 22.60 10.48
N SER A 419 26.62 22.73 11.81
CA SER A 419 26.61 21.59 12.71
C SER A 419 25.33 21.59 13.54
N ALA A 420 24.45 20.64 13.25
CA ALA A 420 23.26 20.37 14.04
C ALA A 420 23.56 20.00 15.51
N LEU A 421 24.82 19.64 15.85
CA LEU A 421 25.23 19.25 17.21
C LEU A 421 25.75 20.42 18.04
N THR A 422 26.48 21.37 17.44
CA THR A 422 26.97 22.58 18.15
C THR A 422 25.99 23.75 18.07
N GLY A 423 25.08 23.74 17.09
CA GLY A 423 24.20 24.86 16.75
C GLY A 423 24.79 25.81 15.70
N GLU A 424 26.05 25.60 15.30
CA GLU A 424 26.76 26.48 14.36
C GLU A 424 26.10 26.47 12.97
N GLY A 425 25.89 27.67 12.41
CA GLY A 425 25.27 27.88 11.10
C GLY A 425 23.74 27.75 11.06
N ILE A 426 23.07 27.35 12.14
CA ILE A 426 21.60 27.20 12.15
C ILE A 426 20.91 28.55 11.94
N ASP A 427 21.35 29.61 12.60
CA ASP A 427 20.76 30.96 12.46
C ASP A 427 20.82 31.44 10.99
N SER A 428 21.97 31.25 10.34
CA SER A 428 22.15 31.56 8.91
C SER A 428 21.28 30.70 7.99
N LEU A 429 21.01 29.44 8.35
CA LEU A 429 20.05 28.60 7.62
C LEU A 429 18.62 29.15 7.73
N LEU A 430 18.22 29.68 8.91
CA LEU A 430 16.91 30.32 9.10
C LEU A 430 16.80 31.63 8.30
N GLU A 431 17.84 32.47 8.32
CA GLU A 431 17.92 33.69 7.50
C GLU A 431 17.75 33.38 6.00
N MET A 432 18.43 32.36 5.47
CA MET A 432 18.33 31.95 4.06
C MET A 432 16.93 31.40 3.71
N ILE A 433 16.28 30.68 4.62
CA ILE A 433 14.89 30.20 4.44
C ILE A 433 13.92 31.37 4.34
N LEU A 434 14.08 32.40 5.18
CA LEU A 434 13.26 33.62 5.13
C LEU A 434 13.52 34.39 3.83
N LEU A 435 14.78 34.53 3.41
CA LEU A 435 15.15 35.21 2.17
C LEU A 435 14.54 34.54 0.93
N VAL A 436 14.60 33.20 0.82
CA VAL A 436 13.93 32.47 -0.27
C VAL A 436 12.41 32.66 -0.22
N GLY A 437 11.81 32.66 0.98
CA GLY A 437 10.38 32.92 1.16
C GLY A 437 9.94 34.33 0.74
N GLU A 438 10.81 35.33 0.90
CA GLU A 438 10.58 36.70 0.44
C GLU A 438 10.74 36.83 -1.08
N VAL A 439 11.71 36.14 -1.69
CA VAL A 439 11.95 36.15 -3.15
C VAL A 439 10.81 35.49 -3.94
N GLU A 440 10.25 34.39 -3.43
CA GLU A 440 9.09 33.70 -4.03
C GLU A 440 7.74 34.35 -3.67
N GLU A 441 7.75 35.42 -2.86
CA GLU A 441 6.58 36.18 -2.38
C GLU A 441 5.36 35.33 -1.93
N TYR A 442 5.58 34.28 -1.13
CA TYR A 442 4.53 33.32 -0.75
C TYR A 442 3.34 33.98 -0.02
N LYS A 443 2.14 33.82 -0.58
CA LYS A 443 0.88 34.43 -0.07
C LYS A 443 -0.26 33.44 0.14
N ALA A 444 -1.28 33.87 0.87
CA ALA A 444 -2.62 33.28 0.92
C ALA A 444 -3.67 34.34 1.31
N ASN A 445 -4.96 34.03 1.10
CA ASN A 445 -6.10 34.81 1.57
C ASN A 445 -6.54 34.27 2.96
N PRO A 446 -6.38 35.02 4.06
CA PRO A 446 -6.78 34.55 5.40
C PRO A 446 -8.30 34.58 5.62
N ASP A 447 -9.06 35.38 4.85
CA ASP A 447 -10.47 35.67 5.12
C ASP A 447 -11.45 34.64 4.51
N ARG A 448 -10.99 33.77 3.60
CA ARG A 448 -11.80 32.69 3.02
C ARG A 448 -11.90 31.45 3.91
N ASN A 449 -12.85 30.58 3.59
CA ASN A 449 -12.97 29.25 4.20
C ASN A 449 -11.69 28.42 3.96
N ALA A 450 -11.25 27.69 4.99
CA ALA A 450 -9.99 26.96 4.94
C ALA A 450 -9.96 25.82 3.92
N ILE A 451 -8.84 25.76 3.19
CA ILE A 451 -8.44 24.64 2.34
C ILE A 451 -7.00 24.24 2.66
N GLY A 452 -6.67 22.98 2.42
CA GLY A 452 -5.32 22.47 2.67
C GLY A 452 -5.22 20.96 2.54
N THR A 453 -4.22 20.37 3.18
CA THR A 453 -3.87 18.95 3.02
C THR A 453 -3.64 18.25 4.37
N VAL A 454 -4.03 16.97 4.47
CA VAL A 454 -3.72 16.08 5.60
C VAL A 454 -2.24 15.72 5.57
N ILE A 455 -1.52 16.01 6.65
CA ILE A 455 -0.15 15.57 6.84
C ILE A 455 -0.12 14.09 7.24
N GLU A 456 -0.87 13.75 8.29
CA GLU A 456 -0.91 12.42 8.91
C GLU A 456 -2.24 12.22 9.67
N ALA A 457 -2.70 10.98 9.85
CA ALA A 457 -3.97 10.68 10.52
C ALA A 457 -3.91 9.43 11.41
N GLN A 458 -4.64 9.44 12.52
CA GLN A 458 -4.62 8.39 13.55
C GLN A 458 -5.99 8.14 14.21
N LEU A 459 -6.16 6.97 14.82
CA LEU A 459 -7.39 6.58 15.54
C LEU A 459 -7.12 6.46 17.04
N ASP A 460 -7.50 7.50 17.80
CA ASP A 460 -7.35 7.51 19.26
C ASP A 460 -8.61 6.99 19.98
N LYS A 461 -8.40 6.23 21.06
CA LYS A 461 -9.47 5.54 21.81
C LYS A 461 -10.38 6.48 22.61
N GLY A 462 -9.94 7.70 22.93
CA GLY A 462 -10.74 8.70 23.65
C GLY A 462 -11.26 9.83 22.77
N ARG A 463 -10.53 10.19 21.71
CA ARG A 463 -10.80 11.34 20.82
C ARG A 463 -11.49 10.95 19.52
N GLY A 464 -11.42 9.67 19.11
CA GLY A 464 -11.94 9.17 17.84
C GLY A 464 -10.95 9.35 16.69
N SER A 465 -11.46 9.65 15.49
CA SER A 465 -10.61 10.04 14.36
C SER A 465 -9.91 11.38 14.64
N VAL A 466 -8.59 11.39 14.51
CA VAL A 466 -7.71 12.53 14.72
C VAL A 466 -6.87 12.72 13.45
N ALA A 467 -6.78 13.95 12.95
CA ALA A 467 -6.01 14.25 11.74
C ALA A 467 -5.17 15.52 11.94
N THR A 468 -3.90 15.45 11.55
CA THR A 468 -3.00 16.60 11.51
C THR A 468 -3.11 17.24 10.13
N LEU A 469 -3.65 18.45 10.09
CA LEU A 469 -3.87 19.23 8.87
C LEU A 469 -2.84 20.34 8.74
N LEU A 470 -2.44 20.65 7.51
CA LEU A 470 -1.82 21.93 7.18
C LEU A 470 -2.85 22.80 6.46
N VAL A 471 -3.21 23.93 7.06
CA VAL A 471 -4.00 24.97 6.39
C VAL A 471 -3.11 25.64 5.35
N GLN A 472 -3.47 25.61 4.08
CA GLN A 472 -2.68 26.23 3.01
C GLN A 472 -3.24 27.62 2.64
N ASN A 473 -4.57 27.77 2.63
CA ASN A 473 -5.26 29.02 2.34
C ASN A 473 -6.57 29.10 3.17
N GLY A 474 -7.06 30.31 3.50
CA GLY A 474 -8.18 30.53 4.42
C GLY A 474 -7.86 30.33 5.90
N THR A 475 -8.87 30.52 6.76
CA THR A 475 -8.77 30.30 8.22
C THR A 475 -9.73 29.23 8.72
N LEU A 476 -9.19 28.20 9.39
CA LEU A 476 -9.94 27.06 9.96
C LEU A 476 -10.37 27.39 11.40
N LYS A 477 -11.60 27.04 11.80
CA LYS A 477 -12.17 27.39 13.11
C LYS A 477 -12.86 26.21 13.80
N ILE A 478 -12.98 26.27 15.13
CA ILE A 478 -13.76 25.27 15.88
C ILE A 478 -15.24 25.44 15.55
N GLY A 479 -15.84 24.35 15.08
CA GLY A 479 -17.24 24.29 14.67
C GLY A 479 -17.42 24.08 13.17
N ASP A 480 -16.39 24.27 12.35
CA ASP A 480 -16.52 24.25 10.89
C ASP A 480 -16.94 22.86 10.36
N PRO A 481 -17.86 22.77 9.38
CA PRO A 481 -18.15 21.54 8.65
C PRO A 481 -17.10 21.33 7.56
N ILE A 482 -16.47 20.16 7.56
CA ILE A 482 -15.27 19.88 6.79
C ILE A 482 -15.41 18.57 6.01
N VAL A 483 -14.98 18.58 4.75
CA VAL A 483 -14.78 17.38 3.92
C VAL A 483 -13.27 17.17 3.76
N VAL A 484 -12.81 15.93 3.93
CA VAL A 484 -11.40 15.54 3.88
C VAL A 484 -11.29 14.29 3.02
N GLY A 485 -10.80 14.41 1.78
CA GLY A 485 -10.69 13.29 0.85
C GLY A 485 -12.01 12.54 0.64
N ASN A 486 -12.13 11.35 1.24
CA ASN A 486 -13.32 10.49 1.16
C ASN A 486 -14.14 10.42 2.47
N THR A 487 -13.78 11.22 3.48
CA THR A 487 -14.48 11.33 4.77
C THR A 487 -14.95 12.78 5.02
N PHE A 488 -15.77 12.97 6.04
CA PHE A 488 -16.35 14.26 6.41
C PHE A 488 -16.65 14.33 7.91
N GLY A 489 -16.91 15.53 8.41
CA GLY A 489 -17.31 15.74 9.81
C GLY A 489 -17.48 17.21 10.17
N ARG A 490 -17.28 17.50 11.46
CA ARG A 490 -17.31 18.87 12.00
C ARG A 490 -16.18 19.02 13.01
N VAL A 491 -15.41 20.11 12.94
CA VAL A 491 -14.25 20.35 13.82
C VAL A 491 -14.72 20.54 15.27
N ARG A 492 -14.51 19.54 16.14
CA ARG A 492 -14.94 19.54 17.56
C ARG A 492 -13.93 20.21 18.47
N ALA A 493 -12.65 20.03 18.19
CA ALA A 493 -11.54 20.64 18.88
C ALA A 493 -10.31 20.67 17.98
N MET A 494 -9.52 21.73 18.12
CA MET A 494 -8.22 21.91 17.47
C MET A 494 -7.12 22.05 18.53
N VAL A 495 -5.94 21.52 18.21
CA VAL A 495 -4.73 21.56 19.05
C VAL A 495 -3.55 21.92 18.15
N ASN A 496 -2.67 22.82 18.58
CA ASN A 496 -1.45 23.13 17.83
C ASN A 496 -0.33 22.11 18.13
N ASP A 497 0.75 22.20 17.36
CA ASP A 497 2.03 21.50 17.53
C ASP A 497 2.59 21.50 18.97
N LEU A 498 2.36 22.56 19.74
CA LEU A 498 2.76 22.68 21.17
C LEU A 498 1.73 22.06 22.15
N GLY A 499 0.75 21.30 21.67
CA GLY A 499 -0.27 20.65 22.50
C GLY A 499 -1.30 21.60 23.12
N ARG A 500 -1.33 22.89 22.73
CA ARG A 500 -2.26 23.89 23.25
C ARG A 500 -3.53 23.95 22.39
N ARG A 501 -4.68 24.06 23.03
CA ARG A 501 -5.97 24.16 22.32
C ARG A 501 -6.11 25.54 21.67
N VAL A 502 -6.30 25.57 20.35
CA VAL A 502 -6.50 26.79 19.55
C VAL A 502 -7.95 26.89 19.08
N LYS A 503 -8.44 28.11 18.84
CA LYS A 503 -9.82 28.35 18.34
C LYS A 503 -9.89 28.51 16.83
N GLU A 504 -8.83 29.07 16.25
CA GLU A 504 -8.68 29.43 14.85
C GLU A 504 -7.24 29.07 14.43
N ALA A 505 -7.03 28.70 13.18
CA ALA A 505 -5.73 28.42 12.57
C ALA A 505 -5.71 29.00 11.14
N GLY A 506 -4.80 29.94 10.88
CA GLY A 506 -4.66 30.59 9.57
C GLY A 506 -3.72 29.85 8.61
N PRO A 507 -3.39 30.45 7.45
CA PRO A 507 -2.50 29.87 6.45
C PRO A 507 -1.13 29.44 7.01
N SER A 508 -0.56 28.42 6.38
CA SER A 508 0.68 27.71 6.76
C SER A 508 0.73 27.18 8.19
N THR A 509 -0.38 27.12 8.94
CA THR A 509 -0.39 26.68 10.34
C THR A 509 -0.73 25.18 10.44
N PRO A 510 0.13 24.35 11.07
CA PRO A 510 -0.18 22.95 11.33
C PRO A 510 -1.11 22.81 12.55
N VAL A 511 -2.16 22.01 12.41
CA VAL A 511 -3.20 21.87 13.44
C VAL A 511 -3.79 20.45 13.49
N GLU A 512 -3.83 19.87 14.69
CA GLU A 512 -4.43 18.57 14.95
C GLU A 512 -5.93 18.76 15.26
N ILE A 513 -6.80 18.20 14.41
CA ILE A 513 -8.25 18.29 14.52
C ILE A 513 -8.89 16.98 15.02
N THR A 514 -10.13 17.10 15.49
CA THR A 514 -10.96 15.96 15.91
C THR A 514 -12.42 16.15 15.47
N GLY A 515 -13.13 15.05 15.21
CA GLY A 515 -14.56 15.09 14.88
C GLY A 515 -14.93 14.73 13.43
N LEU A 516 -13.97 14.18 12.67
CA LEU A 516 -14.25 13.43 11.44
C LEU A 516 -14.98 12.12 11.77
N ASN A 517 -15.78 11.60 10.83
CA ASN A 517 -16.52 10.36 10.99
C ASN A 517 -15.63 9.11 10.89
N ASP A 518 -14.56 9.19 10.11
CA ASP A 518 -13.59 8.12 9.87
C ASP A 518 -12.18 8.71 9.72
N VAL A 519 -11.14 7.87 9.62
CA VAL A 519 -9.74 8.30 9.43
C VAL A 519 -9.49 8.65 7.96
N PRO A 520 -9.09 9.89 7.61
CA PRO A 520 -8.74 10.24 6.24
C PRO A 520 -7.44 9.56 5.79
N GLN A 521 -7.18 9.52 4.48
CA GLN A 521 -5.86 9.12 3.98
C GLN A 521 -4.85 10.26 4.18
N ALA A 522 -3.59 9.92 4.42
CA ALA A 522 -2.55 10.93 4.54
C ALA A 522 -2.26 11.51 3.14
N GLY A 523 -2.20 12.84 3.02
CA GLY A 523 -2.17 13.54 1.74
C GLY A 523 -3.54 13.81 1.10
N ASP A 524 -4.66 13.41 1.72
CA ASP A 524 -6.00 13.88 1.30
C ASP A 524 -6.09 15.41 1.39
N ARG A 525 -6.67 16.06 0.38
CA ARG A 525 -7.05 17.47 0.47
C ARG A 525 -8.32 17.64 1.32
N PHE A 526 -8.42 18.78 2.01
CA PHE A 526 -9.62 19.18 2.74
C PHE A 526 -10.16 20.53 2.27
N VAL A 527 -11.48 20.69 2.42
CA VAL A 527 -12.22 21.93 2.16
C VAL A 527 -13.24 22.15 3.28
N VAL A 528 -13.26 23.35 3.85
CA VAL A 528 -14.31 23.85 4.73
C VAL A 528 -15.44 24.47 3.92
N PHE A 529 -16.67 24.19 4.33
CA PHE A 529 -17.88 24.78 3.76
C PHE A 529 -18.59 25.66 4.80
N GLU A 530 -19.45 26.57 4.35
CA GLU A 530 -20.31 27.35 5.25
C GLU A 530 -21.45 26.50 5.83
N ASP A 531 -21.96 25.57 5.02
CA ASP A 531 -23.19 24.82 5.29
C ASP A 531 -22.89 23.36 5.65
N GLU A 532 -23.37 22.88 6.81
CA GLU A 532 -23.20 21.46 7.20
C GLU A 532 -23.88 20.50 6.20
N LYS A 533 -24.94 20.98 5.52
CA LYS A 533 -25.69 20.17 4.56
C LYS A 533 -24.89 19.88 3.29
N THR A 534 -24.20 20.86 2.73
CA THR A 534 -23.40 20.68 1.51
C THR A 534 -22.18 19.82 1.79
N ALA A 535 -21.45 20.10 2.88
CA ALA A 535 -20.34 19.27 3.34
C ALA A 535 -20.75 17.80 3.55
N ARG A 536 -21.90 17.55 4.22
CA ARG A 536 -22.43 16.19 4.39
C ARG A 536 -22.79 15.55 3.06
N GLN A 537 -23.52 16.24 2.18
CA GLN A 537 -23.94 15.68 0.89
C GLN A 537 -22.76 15.32 -0.01
N ILE A 538 -21.74 16.19 -0.07
CA ILE A 538 -20.50 15.94 -0.83
C ILE A 538 -19.74 14.77 -0.21
N GLY A 539 -19.53 14.78 1.11
CA GLY A 539 -18.82 13.72 1.83
C GLY A 539 -19.47 12.34 1.72
N GLU A 540 -20.80 12.26 1.87
CA GLU A 540 -21.56 11.02 1.71
C GLU A 540 -21.52 10.49 0.26
N THR A 541 -21.50 11.39 -0.73
CA THR A 541 -21.41 11.02 -2.16
C THR A 541 -20.02 10.47 -2.49
N ARG A 542 -18.96 11.18 -2.11
CA ARG A 542 -17.55 10.76 -2.32
C ARG A 542 -17.25 9.43 -1.60
N SER A 543 -17.72 9.29 -0.36
CA SER A 543 -17.56 8.04 0.42
C SER A 543 -18.23 6.84 -0.29
N GLN A 544 -19.44 7.02 -0.82
CA GLN A 544 -20.14 5.98 -1.59
C GLN A 544 -19.43 5.64 -2.92
N GLN A 545 -18.95 6.66 -3.65
CA GLN A 545 -18.17 6.47 -4.88
C GLN A 545 -16.87 5.68 -4.61
N ALA A 546 -16.12 6.03 -3.57
CA ALA A 546 -14.89 5.32 -3.17
C ALA A 546 -15.16 3.85 -2.81
N LEU A 547 -16.22 3.58 -2.03
CA LEU A 547 -16.66 2.22 -1.70
C LEU A 547 -17.11 1.42 -2.94
N GLN A 548 -17.69 2.07 -3.95
CA GLN A 548 -18.06 1.42 -5.21
C GLN A 548 -16.84 1.15 -6.10
N ALA A 549 -15.90 2.08 -6.19
CA ALA A 549 -14.64 1.93 -6.92
C ALA A 549 -13.83 0.73 -6.39
N GLN A 550 -13.58 0.67 -5.09
CA GLN A 550 -12.83 -0.41 -4.42
C GLN A 550 -13.48 -1.80 -4.61
N ARG A 551 -14.81 -1.86 -4.71
CA ARG A 551 -15.53 -3.11 -5.06
C ARG A 551 -15.34 -3.49 -6.53
N SER A 552 -15.40 -2.52 -7.44
CA SER A 552 -15.25 -2.76 -8.88
C SER A 552 -13.85 -3.28 -9.25
N GLU A 553 -12.82 -2.74 -8.60
CA GLU A 553 -11.43 -3.14 -8.76
C GLU A 553 -11.21 -4.59 -8.33
N LYS A 554 -11.64 -4.95 -7.11
CA LYS A 554 -11.58 -6.34 -6.60
C LYS A 554 -12.40 -7.36 -7.41
N THR A 555 -13.28 -6.90 -8.31
CA THR A 555 -14.10 -7.77 -9.19
C THR A 555 -13.43 -8.05 -10.55
N ARG A 556 -12.32 -7.36 -10.90
CA ARG A 556 -11.64 -7.49 -12.21
C ARG A 556 -10.60 -8.62 -12.30
N VAL A 557 -10.65 -9.62 -11.42
CA VAL A 557 -9.82 -10.84 -11.55
C VAL A 557 -10.29 -11.61 -12.79
N SER A 558 -9.43 -11.74 -13.81
CA SER A 558 -9.76 -12.48 -15.04
C SER A 558 -9.52 -13.98 -14.87
N LEU A 559 -10.07 -14.78 -15.80
CA LEU A 559 -9.72 -16.20 -15.87
C LEU A 559 -8.23 -16.38 -16.23
N ASP A 560 -7.64 -15.45 -16.99
CA ASP A 560 -6.23 -15.50 -17.37
C ASP A 560 -5.31 -15.32 -16.17
N THR A 561 -5.57 -14.39 -15.24
CA THR A 561 -4.75 -14.25 -14.03
C THR A 561 -4.91 -15.46 -13.10
N LEU A 562 -6.08 -16.11 -13.07
CA LEU A 562 -6.26 -17.39 -12.37
C LEU A 562 -5.44 -18.52 -13.03
N PHE A 563 -5.34 -18.55 -14.36
CA PHE A 563 -4.47 -19.49 -15.07
C PHE A 563 -2.98 -19.19 -14.91
N GLU A 564 -2.58 -17.93 -14.71
CA GLU A 564 -1.20 -17.55 -14.36
C GLU A 564 -0.84 -17.97 -12.93
N HIS A 565 -1.70 -17.72 -11.94
CA HIS A 565 -1.54 -18.25 -10.59
C HIS A 565 -1.45 -19.79 -10.57
N MET A 566 -2.30 -20.49 -11.34
CA MET A 566 -2.21 -21.95 -11.47
C MET A 566 -0.96 -22.47 -12.21
N LYS A 567 -0.25 -21.62 -12.96
CA LYS A 567 1.00 -21.97 -13.66
C LYS A 567 2.26 -21.73 -12.82
N GLN A 568 2.19 -20.87 -11.80
CA GLN A 568 3.35 -20.52 -10.96
C GLN A 568 3.75 -21.64 -9.96
N GLY A 569 3.02 -22.77 -9.96
CA GLY A 569 3.24 -23.87 -9.01
C GLY A 569 2.62 -23.59 -7.65
N GLU A 570 2.92 -24.44 -6.66
CA GLU A 570 2.46 -24.28 -5.28
C GLU A 570 3.29 -23.22 -4.53
N MET A 571 3.30 -21.98 -5.02
CA MET A 571 3.83 -20.85 -4.25
C MET A 571 3.00 -20.68 -2.97
N LYS A 572 3.66 -20.58 -1.82
CA LYS A 572 2.97 -20.50 -0.53
C LYS A 572 2.63 -19.03 -0.24
N ASP A 573 1.34 -18.72 -0.13
CA ASP A 573 0.86 -17.38 0.30
C ASP A 573 1.10 -17.19 1.81
N LEU A 574 1.97 -16.24 2.19
CA LEU A 574 2.08 -15.74 3.55
C LEU A 574 1.06 -14.61 3.76
N ASN A 575 -0.06 -14.98 4.38
CA ASN A 575 -1.18 -14.08 4.64
C ASN A 575 -0.92 -13.16 5.84
N LEU A 576 -1.02 -11.84 5.64
CA LEU A 576 -0.74 -10.81 6.64
C LEU A 576 -1.91 -9.85 6.85
N ILE A 577 -2.12 -9.43 8.10
CA ILE A 577 -2.98 -8.29 8.48
C ILE A 577 -2.10 -7.26 9.19
N ILE A 578 -2.18 -6.00 8.76
CA ILE A 578 -1.33 -4.91 9.27
C ILE A 578 -2.19 -3.88 10.01
N LYS A 579 -1.82 -3.59 11.27
CA LYS A 579 -2.28 -2.42 12.01
C LYS A 579 -1.11 -1.52 12.39
N ALA A 580 -1.27 -0.21 12.22
CA ALA A 580 -0.36 0.78 12.77
C ALA A 580 -1.11 1.86 13.55
N ASP A 581 -0.38 2.70 14.27
CA ASP A 581 -0.88 3.83 15.03
C ASP A 581 -1.32 5.00 14.14
N VAL A 582 -0.56 5.28 13.08
CA VAL A 582 -0.86 6.30 12.06
C VAL A 582 -0.99 5.71 10.65
N GLN A 583 -1.76 6.37 9.80
CA GLN A 583 -2.07 5.96 8.43
C GLN A 583 -0.81 5.83 7.55
N GLY A 584 0.09 6.81 7.57
CA GLY A 584 1.32 6.77 6.78
C GLY A 584 2.24 5.59 7.11
N SER A 585 2.27 5.13 8.37
CA SER A 585 3.03 3.95 8.78
C SER A 585 2.41 2.63 8.29
N VAL A 586 1.08 2.57 8.11
CA VAL A 586 0.40 1.44 7.44
C VAL A 586 0.82 1.37 5.97
N GLU A 587 0.80 2.50 5.27
CA GLU A 587 1.16 2.61 3.85
C GLU A 587 2.63 2.21 3.61
N ALA A 588 3.55 2.76 4.41
CA ALA A 588 4.97 2.48 4.30
C ALA A 588 5.31 1.01 4.61
N LEU A 589 4.69 0.42 5.64
CA LEU A 589 4.90 -0.98 5.97
C LEU A 589 4.31 -1.92 4.92
N ALA A 590 3.13 -1.62 4.38
CA ALA A 590 2.54 -2.39 3.29
C ALA A 590 3.42 -2.34 2.02
N ALA A 591 3.87 -1.15 1.62
CA ALA A 591 4.74 -0.96 0.45
C ALA A 591 6.16 -1.54 0.64
N ALA A 592 6.65 -1.65 1.87
CA ALA A 592 7.92 -2.31 2.18
C ALA A 592 7.79 -3.84 2.10
N LEU A 593 6.73 -4.41 2.69
CA LEU A 593 6.49 -5.86 2.67
C LEU A 593 6.12 -6.38 1.27
N GLN A 594 5.50 -5.57 0.42
CA GLN A 594 5.25 -5.89 -0.99
C GLN A 594 6.52 -5.88 -1.87
N LYS A 595 7.65 -5.34 -1.39
CA LYS A 595 8.96 -5.39 -2.06
C LYS A 595 9.82 -6.58 -1.62
N LEU A 596 9.31 -7.45 -0.74
CA LEU A 596 10.00 -8.68 -0.35
C LEU A 596 9.75 -9.78 -1.38
N GLU A 597 10.73 -9.99 -2.25
CA GLU A 597 10.76 -11.10 -3.21
C GLU A 597 11.60 -12.25 -2.64
N VAL A 598 10.97 -13.37 -2.31
CA VAL A 598 11.63 -14.63 -1.90
C VAL A 598 11.09 -15.75 -2.79
N GLU A 599 11.98 -16.48 -3.47
CA GLU A 599 11.59 -17.55 -4.39
C GLU A 599 10.68 -18.59 -3.70
N GLY A 600 9.43 -18.72 -4.15
CA GLY A 600 8.47 -19.74 -3.69
C GLY A 600 7.51 -19.32 -2.58
N VAL A 601 7.66 -18.13 -1.99
CA VAL A 601 6.72 -17.59 -0.98
C VAL A 601 6.28 -16.18 -1.38
N ASN A 602 4.97 -15.95 -1.37
CA ASN A 602 4.34 -14.70 -1.79
C ASN A 602 3.76 -13.95 -0.57
N VAL A 603 4.01 -12.64 -0.43
CA VAL A 603 3.46 -11.84 0.68
C VAL A 603 2.08 -11.29 0.33
N ARG A 604 1.05 -11.72 1.05
CA ARG A 604 -0.35 -11.35 0.78
C ARG A 604 -0.97 -10.55 1.91
N ILE A 605 -1.06 -9.24 1.72
CA ILE A 605 -1.73 -8.33 2.67
C ILE A 605 -3.25 -8.40 2.44
N ILE A 606 -3.97 -8.97 3.42
CA ILE A 606 -5.43 -9.15 3.35
C ILE A 606 -6.17 -7.89 3.79
N HIS A 607 -5.70 -7.28 4.88
CA HIS A 607 -6.32 -6.12 5.50
C HIS A 607 -5.28 -5.20 6.13
N THR A 608 -5.50 -3.90 5.96
CA THR A 608 -4.72 -2.79 6.50
C THR A 608 -5.66 -1.90 7.31
N GLY A 609 -5.17 -1.28 8.39
CA GLY A 609 -5.97 -0.30 9.13
C GLY A 609 -5.22 0.39 10.25
N VAL A 610 -5.84 1.43 10.80
CA VAL A 610 -5.24 2.32 11.80
C VAL A 610 -5.88 2.07 13.18
N GLY A 611 -5.07 2.17 14.23
CA GLY A 611 -5.49 1.98 15.62
C GLY A 611 -5.23 0.57 16.15
N ALA A 612 -5.76 0.30 17.35
CA ALA A 612 -5.51 -0.94 18.08
C ALA A 612 -6.09 -2.19 17.39
N ILE A 613 -5.39 -3.31 17.53
CA ILE A 613 -5.84 -4.61 17.02
C ILE A 613 -7.08 -5.03 17.82
N ASN A 614 -8.16 -5.29 17.09
CA ASN A 614 -9.49 -5.60 17.61
C ASN A 614 -9.88 -7.06 17.32
N GLU A 615 -11.02 -7.49 17.86
CA GLU A 615 -11.52 -8.88 17.78
C GLU A 615 -11.78 -9.33 16.33
N SER A 616 -12.35 -8.46 15.49
CA SER A 616 -12.59 -8.73 14.07
C SER A 616 -11.32 -8.89 13.22
N ASP A 617 -10.21 -8.25 13.61
CA ASP A 617 -8.92 -8.46 12.93
C ASP A 617 -8.40 -9.89 13.16
N ILE A 618 -8.58 -10.41 14.38
CA ILE A 618 -8.18 -11.77 14.76
C ILE A 618 -9.04 -12.80 14.01
N THR A 619 -10.37 -12.66 14.02
CA THR A 619 -11.25 -13.59 13.31
C THR A 619 -11.01 -13.57 11.80
N LEU A 620 -10.61 -12.43 11.22
CA LEU A 620 -10.20 -12.34 9.81
C LEU A 620 -8.86 -13.05 9.55
N ALA A 621 -7.90 -12.95 10.48
CA ALA A 621 -6.64 -13.70 10.43
C ALA A 621 -6.87 -15.21 10.55
N ALA A 622 -7.67 -15.66 11.52
CA ALA A 622 -8.04 -17.06 11.71
C ALA A 622 -8.73 -17.65 10.47
N ALA A 623 -9.72 -16.93 9.90
CA ALA A 623 -10.43 -17.34 8.69
C ALA A 623 -9.53 -17.40 7.44
N SER A 624 -8.37 -16.75 7.46
CA SER A 624 -7.43 -16.67 6.33
C SER A 624 -6.08 -17.37 6.60
N ASN A 625 -5.92 -18.02 7.77
CA ASN A 625 -4.66 -18.58 8.25
C ASN A 625 -3.47 -17.58 8.15
N GLY A 626 -3.68 -16.35 8.63
CA GLY A 626 -2.72 -15.24 8.53
C GLY A 626 -2.16 -14.76 9.87
N ILE A 627 -1.06 -13.99 9.80
CA ILE A 627 -0.38 -13.38 10.95
C ILE A 627 -0.81 -11.92 11.10
N VAL A 628 -1.01 -11.46 12.34
CA VAL A 628 -1.37 -10.07 12.64
C VAL A 628 -0.13 -9.29 13.10
N ILE A 629 0.25 -8.26 12.33
CA ILE A 629 1.35 -7.36 12.62
C ILE A 629 0.80 -6.07 13.24
N GLY A 630 1.24 -5.76 14.46
CA GLY A 630 0.97 -4.49 15.14
C GLY A 630 2.22 -3.60 15.17
N PHE A 631 2.16 -2.47 14.46
CA PHE A 631 3.21 -1.45 14.45
C PHE A 631 2.87 -0.33 15.44
N ASN A 632 3.67 -0.20 16.50
CA ASN A 632 3.51 0.67 17.68
C ASN A 632 2.18 0.52 18.48
N VAL A 633 1.17 -0.12 17.92
CA VAL A 633 -0.12 -0.43 18.54
C VAL A 633 -0.06 -1.65 19.47
N ARG A 634 -1.16 -1.89 20.19
CA ARG A 634 -1.36 -3.06 21.05
C ARG A 634 -2.75 -3.67 20.82
N PRO A 635 -2.93 -4.99 20.98
CA PRO A 635 -4.25 -5.61 20.96
C PRO A 635 -5.07 -5.24 22.19
N ASP A 636 -6.38 -5.14 22.01
CA ASP A 636 -7.32 -5.01 23.12
C ASP A 636 -7.52 -6.33 23.89
N ASN A 637 -8.05 -6.22 25.12
CA ASN A 637 -8.26 -7.37 26.01
C ASN A 637 -9.13 -8.48 25.40
N ASN A 638 -10.04 -8.12 24.48
CA ASN A 638 -10.82 -9.09 23.72
C ASN A 638 -9.98 -9.73 22.60
N ALA A 639 -9.31 -8.92 21.78
CA ALA A 639 -8.47 -9.39 20.68
C ALA A 639 -7.38 -10.36 21.17
N LYS A 640 -6.74 -10.07 22.31
CA LYS A 640 -5.78 -11.00 22.90
C LYS A 640 -6.43 -12.35 23.26
N ARG A 641 -7.60 -12.36 23.90
CA ARG A 641 -8.31 -13.61 24.26
C ARG A 641 -8.77 -14.38 23.01
N ALA A 642 -9.22 -13.68 21.97
CA ALA A 642 -9.57 -14.28 20.70
C ALA A 642 -8.35 -14.97 20.10
N ALA A 643 -7.19 -14.29 20.04
CA ALA A 643 -5.95 -14.85 19.51
C ALA A 643 -5.44 -16.05 20.33
N ASP A 644 -5.48 -15.96 21.66
CA ASP A 644 -5.18 -17.08 22.57
C ASP A 644 -6.11 -18.31 22.33
N SER A 645 -7.34 -18.10 21.82
CA SER A 645 -8.34 -19.16 21.59
C SER A 645 -8.44 -19.67 20.15
N GLU A 646 -8.16 -18.83 19.15
CA GLU A 646 -8.14 -19.17 17.72
C GLU A 646 -6.73 -19.55 17.24
N SER A 647 -5.72 -19.47 18.13
CA SER A 647 -4.31 -19.74 17.85
C SER A 647 -3.71 -18.84 16.75
N VAL A 648 -4.09 -17.57 16.75
CA VAL A 648 -3.61 -16.54 15.82
C VAL A 648 -2.38 -15.83 16.39
N ASP A 649 -1.32 -15.78 15.60
CA ASP A 649 -0.07 -15.13 15.97
C ASP A 649 -0.16 -13.59 15.85
N ILE A 650 0.14 -12.88 16.94
CA ILE A 650 0.23 -11.41 16.97
C ILE A 650 1.70 -11.01 17.18
N ARG A 651 2.31 -10.37 16.18
CA ARG A 651 3.68 -9.85 16.24
C ARG A 651 3.68 -8.33 16.42
N LEU A 652 4.38 -7.82 17.43
CA LEU A 652 4.31 -6.41 17.85
C LEU A 652 5.68 -5.73 17.74
N HIS A 653 5.76 -4.70 16.90
CA HIS A 653 7.01 -4.02 16.53
C HIS A 653 6.94 -2.51 16.73
N ARG A 654 8.11 -1.85 16.71
CA ARG A 654 8.28 -0.39 16.82
C ARG A 654 9.34 0.18 15.87
N ILE A 655 9.87 -0.66 14.98
CA ILE A 655 10.96 -0.35 14.06
C ILE A 655 10.66 -1.18 12.81
N ILE A 656 10.52 -0.53 11.66
CA ILE A 656 10.03 -1.15 10.42
C ILE A 656 10.96 -2.27 9.92
N TYR A 657 12.28 -2.07 10.01
CA TYR A 657 13.30 -3.09 9.72
C TYR A 657 13.04 -4.43 10.43
N LYS A 658 12.66 -4.40 11.71
CA LYS A 658 12.42 -5.62 12.49
C LYS A 658 11.15 -6.37 12.08
N VAL A 659 10.22 -5.72 11.39
CA VAL A 659 9.09 -6.40 10.74
C VAL A 659 9.58 -7.10 9.48
N ILE A 660 10.36 -6.38 8.65
CA ILE A 660 10.89 -6.87 7.39
C ILE A 660 11.79 -8.09 7.63
N GLU A 661 12.74 -8.01 8.57
CA GLU A 661 13.63 -9.09 9.00
C GLU A 661 12.87 -10.33 9.50
N GLU A 662 11.85 -10.14 10.35
CA GLU A 662 11.06 -11.25 10.93
C GLU A 662 10.14 -11.91 9.87
N ILE A 663 9.57 -11.13 8.95
CA ILE A 663 8.77 -11.67 7.84
C ILE A 663 9.65 -12.36 6.79
N GLU A 664 10.81 -11.80 6.41
CA GLU A 664 11.77 -12.47 5.53
C GLU A 664 12.27 -13.80 6.14
N SER A 665 12.51 -13.83 7.45
CA SER A 665 12.85 -15.07 8.17
C SER A 665 11.71 -16.08 8.17
N ALA A 666 10.46 -15.62 8.34
CA ALA A 666 9.28 -16.48 8.29
C ALA A 666 9.05 -17.05 6.87
N MET A 667 9.26 -16.25 5.82
CA MET A 667 9.19 -16.72 4.43
C MET A 667 10.25 -17.79 4.16
N LYS A 668 11.51 -17.59 4.58
CA LYS A 668 12.56 -18.62 4.46
C LYS A 668 12.21 -19.90 5.22
N GLY A 669 11.64 -19.77 6.43
CA GLY A 669 11.14 -20.90 7.22
C GLY A 669 9.91 -21.61 6.66
N MET A 670 9.27 -21.07 5.61
CA MET A 670 8.19 -21.73 4.86
C MET A 670 8.68 -22.46 3.60
N LEU A 671 9.94 -22.27 3.18
CA LEU A 671 10.52 -22.98 2.05
C LEU A 671 10.73 -24.46 2.38
N ASP A 672 10.50 -25.33 1.40
CA ASP A 672 10.87 -26.73 1.52
C ASP A 672 12.39 -26.89 1.30
N PRO A 673 13.06 -27.78 2.06
CA PRO A 673 14.51 -27.93 1.97
C PRO A 673 14.96 -28.43 0.59
N VAL A 674 16.11 -27.93 0.13
CA VAL A 674 16.69 -28.35 -1.15
C VAL A 674 17.57 -29.57 -0.92
N TYR A 675 17.20 -30.69 -1.52
CA TYR A 675 18.01 -31.90 -1.52
C TYR A 675 19.04 -31.86 -2.65
N ALA A 676 20.32 -31.95 -2.31
CA ALA A 676 21.43 -32.06 -3.27
C ALA A 676 21.91 -33.51 -3.38
N GLU A 677 22.26 -33.94 -4.58
CA GLU A 677 22.89 -35.24 -4.79
C GLU A 677 24.34 -35.22 -4.29
N LYS A 678 24.68 -36.18 -3.43
CA LYS A 678 26.02 -36.39 -2.90
C LYS A 678 26.48 -37.81 -3.18
N VAL A 679 27.45 -37.95 -4.07
CA VAL A 679 28.12 -39.24 -4.33
C VAL A 679 28.85 -39.68 -3.05
N ILE A 680 28.55 -40.90 -2.59
CA ILE A 680 29.12 -41.49 -1.36
C ILE A 680 30.19 -42.56 -1.64
N GLY A 681 30.25 -43.06 -2.88
CA GLY A 681 31.25 -44.04 -3.30
C GLY A 681 30.99 -44.61 -4.69
N GLN A 682 31.98 -45.32 -5.22
CA GLN A 682 31.92 -46.02 -6.51
C GLN A 682 32.37 -47.47 -6.34
N ALA A 683 31.80 -48.38 -7.13
CA ALA A 683 32.14 -49.79 -7.16
C ALA A 683 32.18 -50.35 -8.58
N GLU A 684 33.29 -50.98 -8.96
CA GLU A 684 33.51 -51.61 -10.26
C GLU A 684 32.91 -53.02 -10.28
N VAL A 685 32.09 -53.34 -11.28
CA VAL A 685 31.50 -54.68 -11.47
C VAL A 685 32.53 -55.60 -12.13
N ARG A 686 33.02 -56.59 -11.37
CA ARG A 686 34.03 -57.55 -11.83
C ARG A 686 33.45 -58.88 -12.33
N GLN A 687 32.30 -59.29 -11.79
CA GLN A 687 31.63 -60.53 -12.20
C GLN A 687 30.12 -60.41 -12.08
N THR A 688 29.36 -61.07 -12.96
CA THR A 688 27.88 -61.06 -12.87
C THR A 688 27.30 -62.46 -12.58
N PHE A 689 26.40 -62.53 -11.59
CA PHE A 689 25.77 -63.78 -11.15
C PHE A 689 24.26 -63.73 -11.35
N LYS A 690 23.71 -64.61 -12.20
CA LYS A 690 22.26 -64.65 -12.49
C LYS A 690 21.55 -65.67 -11.60
N VAL A 691 20.63 -65.21 -10.76
CA VAL A 691 19.89 -66.03 -9.78
C VAL A 691 18.39 -65.92 -10.04
N SER A 692 17.74 -67.04 -10.38
CA SER A 692 16.37 -67.12 -10.92
C SER A 692 15.23 -66.61 -10.03
N LYS A 693 15.52 -66.08 -8.84
CA LYS A 693 14.56 -65.47 -7.90
C LYS A 693 14.91 -64.03 -7.49
N ILE A 694 16.08 -63.52 -7.89
CA ILE A 694 16.67 -62.26 -7.40
C ILE A 694 17.10 -61.37 -8.57
N GLY A 695 17.47 -61.93 -9.73
CA GLY A 695 17.91 -61.20 -10.91
C GLY A 695 19.42 -61.35 -11.16
N THR A 696 20.01 -60.34 -11.80
CA THR A 696 21.47 -60.22 -11.96
C THR A 696 22.07 -59.56 -10.71
N ILE A 697 22.87 -60.31 -9.96
CA ILE A 697 23.70 -59.79 -8.86
C ILE A 697 25.06 -59.38 -9.42
N ALA A 698 25.44 -58.12 -9.20
CA ALA A 698 26.74 -57.58 -9.56
C ALA A 698 27.75 -57.88 -8.45
N GLY A 699 28.73 -58.75 -8.74
CA GLY A 699 29.92 -58.93 -7.92
C GLY A 699 30.86 -57.75 -8.13
N SER A 700 30.86 -56.82 -7.18
CA SER A 700 31.46 -55.49 -7.31
C SER A 700 32.54 -55.25 -6.24
N TYR A 701 33.60 -54.55 -6.64
CA TYR A 701 34.68 -54.11 -5.75
C TYR A 701 34.55 -52.61 -5.50
N VAL A 702 34.43 -52.19 -4.25
CA VAL A 702 34.30 -50.76 -3.91
C VAL A 702 35.65 -50.05 -4.15
N THR A 703 35.71 -49.26 -5.22
CA THR A 703 36.91 -48.55 -5.67
C THR A 703 37.13 -47.25 -4.90
N ASP A 704 36.05 -46.56 -4.54
CA ASP A 704 36.09 -45.34 -3.73
C ASP A 704 34.92 -45.18 -2.77
N GLY A 705 35.13 -44.45 -1.67
CA GLY A 705 34.11 -44.12 -0.68
C GLY A 705 33.47 -45.35 -0.01
N LYS A 706 32.13 -45.39 0.01
CA LYS A 706 31.33 -46.53 0.48
C LYS A 706 30.01 -46.66 -0.27
N ILE A 707 29.52 -47.89 -0.38
CA ILE A 707 28.16 -48.20 -0.87
C ILE A 707 27.28 -48.48 0.35
N THR A 708 26.12 -47.84 0.46
CA THR A 708 25.11 -48.13 1.50
C THR A 708 23.92 -48.87 0.91
N ARG A 709 23.16 -49.61 1.72
CA ARG A 709 21.93 -50.28 1.24
C ARG A 709 20.85 -49.29 0.84
N ASP A 710 20.79 -48.15 1.52
CA ASP A 710 19.71 -47.17 1.40
C ASP A 710 20.05 -46.01 0.44
N SER A 711 21.05 -46.18 -0.45
CA SER A 711 21.46 -45.17 -1.45
C SER A 711 20.83 -45.39 -2.82
N GLY A 712 20.65 -44.28 -3.54
CA GLY A 712 20.46 -44.30 -4.99
C GLY A 712 21.74 -44.74 -5.70
N VAL A 713 21.60 -45.33 -6.88
CA VAL A 713 22.72 -45.82 -7.70
C VAL A 713 22.56 -45.46 -9.17
N ARG A 714 23.65 -44.97 -9.77
CA ARG A 714 23.83 -44.83 -11.22
C ARG A 714 24.69 -45.97 -11.73
N LEU A 715 24.24 -46.66 -12.77
CA LEU A 715 25.06 -47.61 -13.51
C LEU A 715 25.69 -46.89 -14.70
N ILE A 716 27.03 -46.84 -14.74
CA ILE A 716 27.82 -46.13 -15.73
C ILE A 716 28.60 -47.15 -16.57
N ARG A 717 28.54 -47.02 -17.89
CA ARG A 717 29.25 -47.87 -18.87
C ARG A 717 29.93 -46.97 -19.89
N ASP A 718 31.23 -47.15 -20.11
CA ASP A 718 32.04 -46.32 -21.02
C ASP A 718 31.92 -44.79 -20.77
N GLY A 719 31.65 -44.39 -19.52
CA GLY A 719 31.44 -42.99 -19.11
C GLY A 719 30.01 -42.46 -19.31
N VAL A 720 29.05 -43.28 -19.73
CA VAL A 720 27.64 -42.90 -19.94
C VAL A 720 26.75 -43.56 -18.88
N VAL A 721 25.84 -42.80 -18.27
CA VAL A 721 24.81 -43.34 -17.37
C VAL A 721 23.81 -44.17 -18.18
N ILE A 722 23.74 -45.47 -17.88
CA ILE A 722 22.85 -46.45 -18.52
C ILE A 722 21.53 -46.61 -17.76
N PHE A 723 21.58 -46.46 -16.43
CA PHE A 723 20.41 -46.63 -15.56
C PHE A 723 20.59 -45.85 -14.25
N GLU A 724 19.49 -45.35 -13.70
CA GLU A 724 19.41 -44.74 -12.37
C GLU A 724 18.32 -45.44 -11.57
N GLY A 725 18.58 -45.75 -10.29
CA GLY A 725 17.61 -46.40 -9.42
C GLY A 725 18.11 -46.57 -7.99
N GLU A 726 17.64 -47.61 -7.31
CA GLU A 726 17.93 -47.89 -5.90
C GLU A 726 18.63 -49.26 -5.74
N VAL A 727 19.36 -49.45 -4.65
CA VAL A 727 19.89 -50.77 -4.26
C VAL A 727 18.76 -51.61 -3.64
N ASP A 728 18.46 -52.77 -4.22
CA ASP A 728 17.47 -53.71 -3.70
C ASP A 728 18.06 -54.59 -2.57
N ALA A 729 19.29 -55.07 -2.80
CA ALA A 729 20.05 -55.85 -1.85
C ALA A 729 21.55 -55.57 -1.96
N LEU A 730 22.18 -55.32 -0.81
CA LEU A 730 23.62 -55.21 -0.62
C LEU A 730 24.08 -56.35 0.28
N LYS A 731 24.97 -57.22 -0.23
CA LYS A 731 25.44 -58.42 0.50
C LYS A 731 26.95 -58.53 0.50
N ARG A 732 27.50 -59.12 1.55
CA ARG A 732 28.92 -59.49 1.62
C ARG A 732 29.02 -60.99 1.94
N PHE A 733 29.58 -61.74 1.00
CA PHE A 733 29.57 -63.22 0.97
C PHE A 733 28.15 -63.82 1.04
N LYS A 734 27.61 -64.02 2.25
CA LYS A 734 26.26 -64.58 2.47
C LYS A 734 25.36 -63.66 3.30
N ASP A 735 25.94 -62.64 3.94
CA ASP A 735 25.27 -61.81 4.93
C ASP A 735 24.79 -60.49 4.32
N ASP A 736 23.62 -60.02 4.75
CA ASP A 736 23.09 -58.70 4.37
C ASP A 736 23.94 -57.59 5.02
N ALA A 737 24.52 -56.72 4.20
CA ALA A 737 25.38 -55.63 4.64
C ALA A 737 24.61 -54.29 4.60
N LYS A 738 24.75 -53.48 5.65
CA LYS A 738 24.19 -52.11 5.68
C LYS A 738 25.04 -51.13 4.86
N GLU A 739 26.35 -51.28 4.95
CA GLU A 739 27.32 -50.53 4.16
C GLU A 739 28.55 -51.39 3.86
N VAL A 740 29.24 -51.08 2.76
CA VAL A 740 30.51 -51.68 2.36
C VAL A 740 31.47 -50.55 1.99
N ALA A 741 32.60 -50.48 2.69
CA ALA A 741 33.64 -49.47 2.47
C ALA A 741 34.61 -49.86 1.34
N GLN A 742 35.35 -48.86 0.85
CA GLN A 742 36.47 -48.99 -0.09
C GLN A 742 37.38 -50.18 0.22
N GLY A 743 37.82 -50.87 -0.84
CA GLY A 743 38.76 -52.00 -0.76
C GLY A 743 38.11 -53.36 -0.47
N TYR A 744 36.79 -53.42 -0.29
CA TYR A 744 36.06 -54.67 -0.07
C TYR A 744 35.17 -55.07 -1.26
N GLU A 745 34.98 -56.39 -1.41
CA GLU A 745 34.06 -56.98 -2.39
C GLU A 745 32.65 -57.16 -1.80
N CYS A 746 31.64 -56.98 -2.64
CA CYS A 746 30.23 -57.13 -2.30
C CYS A 746 29.40 -57.60 -3.50
N GLY A 747 28.20 -58.13 -3.20
CA GLY A 747 27.15 -58.37 -4.18
C GLY A 747 26.13 -57.25 -4.11
N ILE A 748 25.98 -56.48 -5.19
CA ILE A 748 24.98 -55.41 -5.33
C ILE A 748 23.87 -55.92 -6.26
N THR A 749 22.60 -55.72 -5.88
CA THR A 749 21.44 -55.98 -6.73
C THR A 749 20.70 -54.66 -6.96
N ILE A 750 20.50 -54.28 -8.22
CA ILE A 750 19.87 -53.00 -8.58
C ILE A 750 18.36 -53.24 -8.78
N LYS A 751 17.54 -52.41 -8.14
CA LYS A 751 16.08 -52.52 -8.18
C LYS A 751 15.55 -52.33 -9.61
N ASN A 752 14.74 -53.26 -10.08
CA ASN A 752 14.15 -53.30 -11.43
C ASN A 752 15.11 -53.35 -12.63
N PHE A 753 16.43 -53.51 -12.45
CA PHE A 753 17.41 -53.52 -13.54
C PHE A 753 18.26 -54.80 -13.58
N ASN A 754 18.55 -55.31 -14.79
CA ASN A 754 19.21 -56.62 -14.96
C ASN A 754 20.30 -56.70 -16.05
N ASP A 755 20.47 -55.69 -16.93
CA ASP A 755 21.57 -55.64 -17.93
C ASP A 755 22.86 -55.06 -17.33
N VAL A 756 23.28 -55.59 -16.18
CA VAL A 756 24.61 -55.28 -15.62
C VAL A 756 25.65 -56.17 -16.31
N LYS A 757 26.82 -55.60 -16.61
CA LYS A 757 27.94 -56.24 -17.30
C LYS A 757 29.24 -56.05 -16.52
N GLU A 758 30.22 -56.88 -16.85
CA GLU A 758 31.56 -56.82 -16.28
C GLU A 758 32.31 -55.63 -16.91
N GLY A 759 32.90 -54.77 -16.08
CA GLY A 759 33.43 -53.46 -16.47
C GLY A 759 32.47 -52.27 -16.29
N ASP A 760 31.22 -52.49 -15.89
CA ASP A 760 30.34 -51.39 -15.48
C ASP A 760 30.80 -50.78 -14.15
N VAL A 761 30.58 -49.48 -13.94
CA VAL A 761 30.80 -48.79 -12.66
C VAL A 761 29.44 -48.45 -12.03
N ILE A 762 29.25 -48.84 -10.77
CA ILE A 762 28.10 -48.46 -9.96
C ILE A 762 28.52 -47.29 -9.06
N GLU A 763 27.97 -46.11 -9.33
CA GLU A 763 28.13 -44.93 -8.48
C GLU A 763 26.94 -44.82 -7.52
N ALA A 764 27.22 -44.78 -6.21
CA ALA A 764 26.20 -44.62 -5.19
C ALA A 764 26.12 -43.17 -4.72
N TYR A 765 24.90 -42.65 -4.62
CA TYR A 765 24.60 -41.29 -4.16
C TYR A 765 23.49 -41.28 -3.11
N ILE A 766 23.50 -40.26 -2.27
CA ILE A 766 22.40 -39.95 -1.35
C ILE A 766 21.89 -38.54 -1.63
N MET A 767 20.63 -38.31 -1.32
CA MET A 767 20.07 -36.96 -1.23
C MET A 767 20.46 -36.39 0.13
N GLU A 768 21.40 -35.44 0.17
CA GLU A 768 21.74 -34.70 1.38
C GLU A 768 20.90 -33.42 1.45
N GLU A 769 20.36 -33.12 2.63
CA GLU A 769 19.58 -31.90 2.87
C GLU A 769 20.51 -30.69 2.97
N VAL A 770 20.28 -29.68 2.14
CA VAL A 770 21.08 -28.46 2.07
C VAL A 770 20.22 -27.26 2.45
N GLU A 771 20.60 -26.55 3.51
CA GLU A 771 20.01 -25.28 3.92
C GLU A 771 20.27 -24.21 2.83
N ARG A 772 19.25 -23.40 2.51
CA ARG A 772 19.28 -22.33 1.48
C ARG A 772 19.86 -21.01 2.03
#